data_AF-A0A9X7PGB5-F1
#
_entry.id   AF-A0A9X7PGB5-F1
#
_cell.length_a   1.000
_cell.length_b   1.000
_cell.length_c   1.000
_cell.angle_alpha   90.00
_cell.angle_beta   90.00
_cell.angle_gamma   90.00
#
_symmetry.space_group_name_H-M   'P 1'
#
loop_
_entity.id
_entity.type
_entity.pdbx_description
1 polymer ?
#
loop_
_entity_poly.entity_id
_entity_poly.type
_entity_poly.pdbx_seq_one_letter_code
_entity_poly.pdbx_strand_id
1 'polypeptide(L)'
;MRALRRSPGAFRAAGVLASAALLLPLAPGAATATDRQARSGTLQRAFAAASHEYHVPQSVLLGVSYLQSRWDTHGGAPSVTGGYGPMHLTDAAHAVAAVPHHSDGREDPRGDGSRAAAGPPRAARPAVLPAGELPPRLRTLEQAARVSGLPREALRRDPAANVRGGAALLAAAQKRLGLPLSEDPADWFGAVAGYPGASDTASATAFARDVFDVIRSGQRRTTDVGQRVALPAAPRLPDRPEQVGRLGLSDPPEEETECPSAVACEEIPAPYEKLQGDNYGNHDLADRPDSQKADFIVIHDTEGSWETTIKLIKDPAYVSWNYTVRSSDGHIAQHVRTKDVAWHAGNWYVNAKSVGIEHEGFLAQPDAWYTEEMYRTSARLVRYLSQELGVPLDRQHILGHDNVPGTTPATIKDMHTDPGPYWDWAHYFDLMGKPFRPTGGAYAGMVTVLPDYDAHKPAYTGCTAPAKPCAPHGSAAVRLYTQPSEKAPLVKDAGLRPDGSASTIDVNDTGARASTGQQFAVAARKGSWTAIWYLGQMAWFKNPLSRPTAVNAYGSVVTPKDGLAEVPVFGRAYPEKEAYPAGVPVQALAPLPYKLLAGQAYVMGQRLRSEYLWAKTFDPEGHKVIQGKDVYYEIQFGHRVAFVKASDVTVRPSNR
;
A
#
# COMPACT_ATOMS: atom_id res chain seq x y z
N MET A 1 69.56 14.65 -60.40
CA MET A 1 69.76 13.68 -61.50
C MET A 1 68.62 12.67 -61.51
N ARG A 2 67.98 12.50 -62.68
CA ARG A 2 67.09 11.45 -63.24
C ARG A 2 66.52 10.37 -62.27
N ALA A 3 65.19 10.16 -62.10
CA ALA A 3 64.18 9.68 -63.08
C ALA A 3 64.59 8.28 -63.63
N LEU A 4 63.84 7.17 -63.55
CA LEU A 4 62.50 6.83 -64.06
C LEU A 4 62.26 5.35 -63.69
N ARG A 5 61.07 4.96 -63.20
CA ARG A 5 60.01 4.22 -63.95
C ARG A 5 60.47 2.99 -64.76
N ARG A 6 60.00 1.78 -64.40
CA ARG A 6 58.86 1.04 -65.04
C ARG A 6 58.88 -0.47 -64.70
N SER A 7 57.68 -1.00 -64.41
CA SER A 7 57.25 -2.41 -64.36
C SER A 7 57.33 -3.09 -65.75
N PRO A 8 57.05 -4.42 -65.97
CA PRO A 8 55.90 -5.24 -65.52
C PRO A 8 56.30 -6.64 -64.96
N GLY A 9 55.51 -7.36 -64.15
CA GLY A 9 54.28 -8.12 -64.48
C GLY A 9 54.65 -9.47 -65.12
N ALA A 10 54.19 -10.66 -64.72
CA ALA A 10 53.23 -11.15 -63.74
C ALA A 10 53.41 -12.69 -63.65
N PHE A 11 53.04 -13.35 -62.55
CA PHE A 11 52.41 -14.68 -62.54
C PHE A 11 51.76 -14.91 -61.17
N ARG A 12 50.48 -15.33 -61.20
CA ARG A 12 49.62 -15.63 -60.04
C ARG A 12 49.59 -17.14 -59.79
N ALA A 13 49.66 -17.54 -58.52
CA ALA A 13 48.99 -18.70 -57.92
C ALA A 13 49.06 -18.49 -56.39
N ALA A 14 48.01 -17.99 -55.74
CA ALA A 14 46.84 -18.71 -55.19
C ALA A 14 47.15 -19.52 -53.91
N GLY A 15 46.61 -19.02 -52.78
CA GLY A 15 46.31 -19.83 -51.59
C GLY A 15 46.97 -19.38 -50.29
N VAL A 16 46.24 -18.61 -49.47
CA VAL A 16 45.80 -18.95 -48.09
C VAL A 16 45.29 -17.68 -47.41
N LEU A 17 44.05 -17.75 -46.92
CA LEU A 17 43.32 -16.74 -46.17
C LEU A 17 43.91 -16.55 -44.77
N ALA A 18 44.12 -15.30 -44.36
CA ALA A 18 44.22 -14.91 -42.96
C ALA A 18 43.46 -13.59 -42.76
N SER A 19 42.37 -13.68 -42.01
CA SER A 19 41.45 -12.60 -41.66
C SER A 19 42.10 -11.61 -40.68
N ALA A 20 42.12 -10.33 -41.04
CA ALA A 20 42.42 -9.24 -40.11
C ALA A 20 41.09 -8.65 -39.61
N ALA A 21 40.78 -8.89 -38.33
CA ALA A 21 39.64 -8.29 -37.65
C ALA A 21 39.94 -6.82 -37.31
N LEU A 22 39.16 -5.90 -37.88
CA LEU A 22 39.12 -4.50 -37.46
C LEU A 22 38.26 -4.38 -36.19
N LEU A 23 38.91 -4.07 -35.06
CA LEU A 23 38.26 -3.67 -33.81
C LEU A 23 37.75 -2.22 -33.95
N LEU A 24 36.44 -2.07 -34.14
CA LEU A 24 35.73 -0.81 -33.89
C LEU A 24 35.22 -0.82 -32.44
N PRO A 25 35.42 0.25 -31.64
CA PRO A 25 34.83 0.34 -30.32
C PRO A 25 33.32 0.61 -30.48
N LEU A 26 32.50 -0.37 -30.13
CA LEU A 26 31.07 -0.20 -29.91
C LEU A 26 30.87 0.64 -28.65
N ALA A 27 30.76 1.96 -28.79
CA ALA A 27 30.20 2.80 -27.76
C ALA A 27 28.69 2.53 -27.68
N PRO A 28 28.11 2.26 -26.49
CA PRO A 28 26.66 2.18 -26.35
C PRO A 28 26.09 3.58 -26.62
N GLY A 29 25.25 3.70 -27.66
CA GLY A 29 24.60 4.94 -28.02
C GLY A 29 23.70 5.45 -26.88
N ALA A 30 24.14 6.49 -26.18
CA ALA A 30 23.26 7.24 -25.29
C ALA A 30 22.25 7.99 -26.16
N ALA A 31 20.96 7.65 -26.05
CA ALA A 31 19.89 8.41 -26.68
C ALA A 31 20.00 9.89 -26.29
N THR A 32 20.02 10.78 -27.27
CA THR A 32 20.13 12.23 -27.05
C THR A 32 18.89 12.74 -26.32
N ALA A 33 19.01 13.83 -25.55
CA ALA A 33 17.90 14.43 -24.80
C ALA A 33 16.70 14.77 -25.71
N THR A 34 16.95 15.10 -26.98
CA THR A 34 15.95 15.32 -28.03
C THR A 34 15.15 14.07 -28.40
N ASP A 35 15.79 12.89 -28.40
CA ASP A 35 15.15 11.61 -28.73
C ASP A 35 14.28 11.07 -27.57
N ARG A 36 14.71 11.34 -26.32
CA ARG A 36 13.88 11.15 -25.12
C ARG A 36 12.70 12.12 -25.08
N GLN A 37 12.86 13.36 -25.56
CA GLN A 37 11.79 14.35 -25.61
C GLN A 37 10.78 14.07 -26.74
N ALA A 38 11.21 13.53 -27.88
CA ALA A 38 10.32 13.07 -28.96
C ALA A 38 9.49 11.82 -28.58
N ARG A 39 10.08 10.92 -27.78
CA ARG A 39 9.37 9.79 -27.15
C ARG A 39 8.46 10.22 -26.01
N SER A 40 8.72 11.34 -25.34
CA SER A 40 7.81 11.89 -24.33
C SER A 40 6.55 12.46 -25.01
N GLY A 41 5.38 11.96 -24.61
CA GLY A 41 4.08 12.38 -25.15
C GLY A 41 3.50 11.44 -26.22
N THR A 42 4.08 10.26 -26.46
CA THR A 42 3.47 9.24 -27.32
C THR A 42 2.14 8.78 -26.75
N LEU A 43 2.06 8.57 -25.43
CA LEU A 43 0.83 8.18 -24.76
C LEU A 43 -0.24 9.28 -24.83
N GLN A 44 0.13 10.55 -24.64
CA GLN A 44 -0.78 11.68 -24.82
C GLN A 44 -1.38 11.71 -26.25
N ARG A 45 -0.55 11.44 -27.27
CA ARG A 45 -1.01 11.34 -28.67
C ARG A 45 -1.91 10.12 -28.90
N ALA A 46 -1.65 9.00 -28.24
CA ALA A 46 -2.52 7.82 -28.31
C ALA A 46 -3.92 8.12 -27.76
N PHE A 47 -4.03 8.86 -26.65
CA PHE A 47 -5.32 9.36 -26.15
C PHE A 47 -6.03 10.29 -27.14
N ALA A 48 -5.31 11.23 -27.75
CA ALA A 48 -5.90 12.11 -28.77
C ALA A 48 -6.37 11.35 -30.01
N ALA A 49 -5.58 10.38 -30.48
CA ALA A 49 -5.94 9.56 -31.63
C ALA A 49 -7.16 8.67 -31.35
N ALA A 50 -7.20 8.00 -30.20
CA ALA A 50 -8.35 7.18 -29.79
C ALA A 50 -9.62 8.03 -29.56
N SER A 51 -9.46 9.24 -29.02
CA SER A 51 -10.56 10.20 -28.86
C SER A 51 -11.20 10.52 -30.21
N HIS A 52 -10.39 10.86 -31.22
CA HIS A 52 -10.87 11.15 -32.57
C HIS A 52 -11.47 9.91 -33.27
N GLU A 53 -10.87 8.74 -33.10
CA GLU A 53 -11.32 7.50 -33.75
C GLU A 53 -12.68 7.01 -33.23
N TYR A 54 -12.90 7.10 -31.91
CA TYR A 54 -14.10 6.57 -31.26
C TYR A 54 -15.11 7.63 -30.84
N HIS A 55 -14.83 8.91 -31.13
CA HIS A 55 -15.63 10.08 -30.74
C HIS A 55 -15.89 10.14 -29.23
N VAL A 56 -14.91 9.71 -28.43
CA VAL A 56 -14.93 9.84 -26.96
C VAL A 56 -14.11 11.08 -26.61
N PRO A 57 -14.60 12.03 -25.79
CA PRO A 57 -13.82 13.19 -25.39
C PRO A 57 -12.49 12.78 -24.74
N GLN A 58 -11.39 13.40 -25.17
CA GLN A 58 -10.06 13.05 -24.66
C GLN A 58 -9.96 13.17 -23.13
N SER A 59 -10.68 14.13 -22.54
CA SER A 59 -10.77 14.30 -21.08
C SER A 59 -11.39 13.10 -20.38
N VAL A 60 -12.41 12.47 -20.97
CA VAL A 60 -13.03 11.24 -20.43
C VAL A 60 -12.04 10.09 -20.47
N LEU A 61 -11.34 9.88 -21.59
CA LEU A 61 -10.33 8.82 -21.70
C LEU A 61 -9.19 9.01 -20.68
N LEU A 62 -8.68 10.23 -20.57
CA LEU A 62 -7.63 10.56 -19.61
C LEU A 62 -8.12 10.42 -18.16
N GLY A 63 -9.34 10.84 -17.85
CA GLY A 63 -9.92 10.74 -16.51
C GLY A 63 -10.11 9.29 -16.06
N VAL A 64 -10.73 8.46 -16.90
CA VAL A 64 -10.91 7.02 -16.64
C VAL A 64 -9.56 6.32 -16.47
N SER A 65 -8.61 6.58 -17.39
CA SER A 65 -7.28 6.00 -17.32
C SER A 65 -6.50 6.44 -16.07
N TYR A 66 -6.68 7.69 -15.64
CA TYR A 66 -6.02 8.18 -14.43
C TYR A 66 -6.49 7.45 -13.18
N LEU A 67 -7.80 7.20 -13.02
CA LEU A 67 -8.31 6.44 -11.88
C LEU A 67 -7.83 4.99 -11.86
N GLN A 68 -7.79 4.37 -13.04
CA GLN A 68 -7.48 2.95 -13.18
C GLN A 68 -5.98 2.64 -13.02
N SER A 69 -5.10 3.52 -13.48
CA SER A 69 -3.65 3.24 -13.52
C SER A 69 -2.74 4.46 -13.28
N ARG A 70 -3.30 5.65 -13.04
CA ARG A 70 -2.53 6.92 -13.07
C ARG A 70 -1.75 7.12 -14.39
N TRP A 71 -2.29 6.57 -15.48
CA TRP A 71 -1.72 6.48 -16.83
C TRP A 71 -0.52 5.53 -17.00
N ASP A 72 -0.20 4.72 -16.00
CA ASP A 72 0.92 3.80 -16.06
C ASP A 72 0.64 2.60 -16.98
N THR A 73 1.71 2.04 -17.52
CA THR A 73 1.65 0.93 -18.48
C THR A 73 2.02 -0.41 -17.87
N HIS A 74 2.69 -0.37 -16.71
CA HIS A 74 3.16 -1.49 -15.91
C HIS A 74 3.99 -2.49 -16.70
N GLY A 75 4.69 -2.03 -17.75
CA GLY A 75 5.49 -2.87 -18.63
C GLY A 75 4.70 -4.00 -19.34
N GLY A 76 3.38 -3.87 -19.43
CA GLY A 76 2.49 -4.92 -19.97
C GLY A 76 2.24 -6.09 -19.02
N ALA A 77 2.65 -5.98 -17.75
CA ALA A 77 2.29 -6.95 -16.72
C ALA A 77 0.81 -6.78 -16.33
N PRO A 78 0.09 -7.89 -16.07
CA PRO A 78 -1.25 -7.82 -15.50
C PRO A 78 -1.26 -7.43 -14.03
N SER A 79 -2.37 -6.85 -13.56
CA SER A 79 -2.79 -6.98 -12.16
C SER A 79 -3.30 -8.38 -11.83
N VAL A 80 -3.49 -8.78 -10.56
CA VAL A 80 -4.07 -10.12 -10.31
C VAL A 80 -5.59 -10.19 -10.49
N THR A 81 -6.26 -9.05 -10.68
CA THR A 81 -7.58 -9.00 -11.37
C THR A 81 -7.43 -9.08 -12.91
N GLY A 82 -6.20 -9.18 -13.41
CA GLY A 82 -5.86 -9.33 -14.81
C GLY A 82 -5.95 -8.05 -15.63
N GLY A 83 -5.95 -6.86 -15.02
CA GLY A 83 -5.94 -5.59 -15.73
C GLY A 83 -4.63 -5.30 -16.42
N TYR A 84 -4.68 -4.83 -17.67
CA TYR A 84 -3.50 -4.47 -18.45
C TYR A 84 -3.55 -3.01 -18.90
N GLY A 85 -2.38 -2.37 -18.91
CA GLY A 85 -2.12 -1.07 -19.53
C GLY A 85 -2.90 0.11 -18.93
N PRO A 86 -2.81 1.30 -19.55
CA PRO A 86 -3.35 2.54 -18.99
C PRO A 86 -4.85 2.52 -18.73
N MET A 87 -5.61 1.73 -19.48
CA MET A 87 -7.07 1.61 -19.34
C MET A 87 -7.49 0.46 -18.41
N HIS A 88 -6.54 -0.28 -17.82
CA HIS A 88 -6.76 -1.44 -16.94
C HIS A 88 -7.78 -2.44 -17.51
N LEU A 89 -7.55 -2.86 -18.77
CA LEU A 89 -8.42 -3.83 -19.44
C LEU A 89 -8.20 -5.23 -18.85
N THR A 90 -9.22 -5.83 -18.24
CA THR A 90 -9.09 -7.05 -17.45
C THR A 90 -9.22 -8.34 -18.28
N ASP A 91 -8.25 -9.23 -18.09
CA ASP A 91 -8.17 -10.59 -18.62
C ASP A 91 -7.59 -11.53 -17.54
N ALA A 92 -8.38 -11.72 -16.47
CA ALA A 92 -7.95 -12.52 -15.32
C ALA A 92 -7.59 -13.96 -15.73
N ALA A 93 -8.34 -14.58 -16.63
CA ALA A 93 -8.04 -15.94 -17.11
C ALA A 93 -6.61 -16.09 -17.66
N HIS A 94 -6.05 -15.05 -18.29
CA HIS A 94 -4.67 -15.04 -18.75
C HIS A 94 -3.66 -14.74 -17.64
N ALA A 95 -3.99 -13.82 -16.73
CA ALA A 95 -3.09 -13.37 -15.65
C ALA A 95 -2.83 -14.43 -14.58
N VAL A 96 -3.82 -15.28 -14.31
CA VAL A 96 -3.82 -16.36 -13.31
C VAL A 96 -2.67 -17.37 -13.45
N ALA A 97 -2.08 -17.49 -14.64
CA ALA A 97 -0.94 -18.38 -14.87
C ALA A 97 0.40 -17.87 -14.27
N ALA A 98 0.44 -16.67 -13.68
CA ALA A 98 1.67 -15.94 -13.40
C ALA A 98 1.92 -15.53 -11.93
N VAL A 99 1.09 -15.91 -10.95
CA VAL A 99 1.18 -15.38 -9.57
C VAL A 99 1.94 -16.33 -8.64
N PRO A 100 3.09 -15.93 -8.05
CA PRO A 100 3.69 -16.61 -6.90
C PRO A 100 2.98 -16.21 -5.60
N HIS A 101 2.88 -17.14 -4.64
CA HIS A 101 2.24 -16.96 -3.35
C HIS A 101 3.27 -16.85 -2.21
N HIS A 102 3.06 -15.91 -1.26
CA HIS A 102 3.75 -15.90 0.02
C HIS A 102 2.78 -15.52 1.15
N SER A 103 2.33 -16.52 1.91
CA SER A 103 1.86 -16.35 3.29
C SER A 103 2.12 -17.67 4.02
N ASP A 104 3.05 -17.70 4.96
CA ASP A 104 3.24 -18.86 5.82
C ASP A 104 2.21 -18.79 6.95
N GLY A 105 0.98 -19.22 6.66
CA GLY A 105 -0.12 -19.23 7.63
C GLY A 105 0.12 -20.28 8.73
N ARG A 106 1.00 -20.00 9.70
CA ARG A 106 1.25 -20.84 10.89
C ARG A 106 1.04 -20.10 12.22
N GLU A 107 0.63 -18.84 12.16
CA GLU A 107 0.57 -17.94 13.32
C GLU A 107 -0.84 -17.86 13.92
N ASP A 108 -0.95 -17.49 15.20
CA ASP A 108 -2.24 -17.14 15.80
C ASP A 108 -2.58 -15.69 15.42
N PRO A 109 -3.55 -15.48 14.53
CA PRO A 109 -3.87 -14.17 13.96
C PRO A 109 -4.43 -13.18 14.99
N ARG A 110 -4.86 -13.67 16.16
CA ARG A 110 -5.29 -12.83 17.28
C ARG A 110 -4.11 -12.17 17.99
N GLY A 111 -2.95 -12.84 18.03
CA GLY A 111 -1.82 -12.44 18.88
C GLY A 111 -2.11 -12.51 20.37
N ASP A 112 -3.10 -13.31 20.79
CA ASP A 112 -3.54 -13.46 22.18
C ASP A 112 -2.99 -14.75 22.80
N GLY A 113 -1.82 -14.64 23.43
CA GLY A 113 -1.15 -15.77 24.09
C GLY A 113 -1.92 -16.39 25.25
N SER A 114 -3.08 -15.84 25.63
CA SER A 114 -3.95 -16.45 26.61
C SER A 114 -4.82 -17.57 26.02
N ARG A 115 -5.15 -17.52 24.72
CA ARG A 115 -6.03 -18.50 24.03
C ARG A 115 -5.18 -19.66 23.54
N ALA A 116 -5.74 -20.87 23.56
CA ALA A 116 -5.17 -21.93 22.76
C ALA A 116 -5.20 -21.46 21.30
N ALA A 117 -4.11 -21.66 20.56
CA ALA A 117 -4.12 -21.42 19.12
C ALA A 117 -5.33 -22.15 18.55
N ALA A 118 -6.16 -21.44 17.77
CA ALA A 118 -7.09 -22.13 16.89
C ALA A 118 -6.26 -23.18 16.14
N GLY A 119 -6.73 -24.43 16.06
CA GLY A 119 -5.97 -25.55 15.50
C GLY A 119 -5.33 -25.21 14.15
N PRO A 120 -4.38 -26.03 13.66
CA PRO A 120 -3.44 -25.65 12.60
C PRO A 120 -4.17 -24.86 11.51
N PRO A 121 -3.80 -23.59 11.27
CA PRO A 121 -4.42 -22.77 10.23
C PRO A 121 -4.53 -23.62 8.97
N ARG A 122 -5.77 -23.82 8.53
CA ARG A 122 -5.98 -24.39 7.21
C ARG A 122 -5.37 -23.37 6.27
N ALA A 123 -4.23 -23.70 5.68
CA ALA A 123 -3.70 -22.98 4.54
C ALA A 123 -4.79 -22.99 3.48
N ALA A 124 -5.64 -21.97 3.47
CA ALA A 124 -6.57 -21.74 2.40
C ALA A 124 -5.69 -21.36 1.21
N ARG A 125 -5.28 -22.36 0.43
CA ARG A 125 -4.70 -22.15 -0.88
C ARG A 125 -5.71 -21.28 -1.62
N PRO A 126 -5.38 -20.05 -2.05
CA PRO A 126 -6.28 -19.28 -2.89
C PRO A 126 -6.50 -20.10 -4.16
N ALA A 127 -7.66 -20.74 -4.26
CA ALA A 127 -8.05 -21.45 -5.45
C ALA A 127 -8.40 -20.36 -6.45
N VAL A 128 -7.59 -20.24 -7.48
CA VAL A 128 -7.91 -19.35 -8.57
C VAL A 128 -9.20 -19.82 -9.23
N LEU A 129 -10.18 -18.93 -9.38
CA LEU A 129 -11.45 -19.24 -10.00
C LEU A 129 -11.23 -19.77 -11.44
N PRO A 130 -11.94 -20.83 -11.87
CA PRO A 130 -11.90 -21.30 -13.25
C PRO A 130 -12.31 -20.17 -14.21
N ALA A 131 -11.71 -20.10 -15.41
CA ALA A 131 -11.95 -19.03 -16.39
C ALA A 131 -13.42 -18.82 -16.80
N GLY A 132 -14.28 -19.84 -16.64
CA GLY A 132 -15.72 -19.77 -16.93
C GLY A 132 -16.58 -19.14 -15.82
N GLU A 133 -16.03 -18.97 -14.62
CA GLU A 133 -16.74 -18.48 -13.41
C GLU A 133 -16.36 -17.03 -13.07
N LEU A 134 -15.50 -16.39 -13.86
CA LEU A 134 -15.02 -15.04 -13.58
C LEU A 134 -16.12 -13.98 -13.79
N PRO A 135 -16.34 -13.05 -12.86
CA PRO A 135 -17.34 -11.99 -13.01
C PRO A 135 -17.01 -11.07 -14.20
N PRO A 136 -18.01 -10.36 -14.79
CA PRO A 136 -17.83 -9.50 -15.95
C PRO A 136 -16.69 -8.46 -15.80
N ARG A 137 -16.53 -7.88 -14.61
CA ARG A 137 -15.45 -6.92 -14.30
C ARG A 137 -14.03 -7.47 -14.49
N LEU A 138 -13.84 -8.79 -14.54
CA LEU A 138 -12.55 -9.44 -14.78
C LEU A 138 -12.32 -9.86 -16.25
N ARG A 139 -13.23 -9.46 -17.16
CA ARG A 139 -13.22 -9.86 -18.57
C ARG A 139 -13.38 -8.68 -19.54
N THR A 140 -13.03 -7.46 -19.14
CA THR A 140 -13.24 -6.26 -19.98
C THR A 140 -12.34 -6.24 -21.22
N LEU A 141 -11.16 -6.87 -21.19
CA LEU A 141 -10.25 -6.96 -22.33
C LEU A 141 -10.83 -7.79 -23.49
N GLU A 142 -11.57 -8.86 -23.18
CA GLU A 142 -12.28 -9.63 -24.20
C GLU A 142 -13.32 -8.76 -24.93
N GLN A 143 -14.08 -7.99 -24.16
CA GLN A 143 -15.07 -7.10 -24.71
C GLN A 143 -14.39 -6.00 -25.55
N ALA A 144 -13.28 -5.43 -25.06
CA ALA A 144 -12.49 -4.43 -25.78
C ALA A 144 -11.99 -4.96 -27.13
N ALA A 145 -11.47 -6.19 -27.18
CA ALA A 145 -11.04 -6.84 -28.41
C ALA A 145 -12.18 -6.95 -29.42
N ARG A 146 -13.38 -7.33 -28.94
CA ARG A 146 -14.57 -7.49 -29.79
C ARG A 146 -15.05 -6.16 -30.39
N VAL A 147 -15.08 -5.09 -29.59
CA VAL A 147 -15.62 -3.79 -30.04
C VAL A 147 -14.60 -2.94 -30.79
N SER A 148 -13.30 -3.13 -30.54
CA SER A 148 -12.22 -2.42 -31.26
C SER A 148 -11.73 -3.16 -32.51
N GLY A 149 -11.93 -4.48 -32.58
CA GLY A 149 -11.33 -5.35 -33.60
C GLY A 149 -9.82 -5.62 -33.38
N LEU A 150 -9.25 -5.18 -32.26
CA LEU A 150 -7.83 -5.38 -31.95
C LEU A 150 -7.56 -6.77 -31.35
N PRO A 151 -6.41 -7.40 -31.66
CA PRO A 151 -6.01 -8.65 -31.01
C PRO A 151 -5.84 -8.48 -29.51
N ARG A 152 -6.25 -9.49 -28.71
CA ARG A 152 -6.10 -9.48 -27.24
C ARG A 152 -4.64 -9.26 -26.82
N GLU A 153 -3.68 -9.85 -27.53
CA GLU A 153 -2.25 -9.67 -27.25
C GLU A 153 -1.81 -8.20 -27.38
N ALA A 154 -2.28 -7.49 -28.40
CA ALA A 154 -1.98 -6.07 -28.58
C ALA A 154 -2.55 -5.24 -27.44
N LEU A 155 -3.79 -5.53 -27.00
CA LEU A 155 -4.42 -4.86 -25.86
C LEU A 155 -3.66 -5.05 -24.54
N ARG A 156 -2.94 -6.17 -24.38
CA ARG A 156 -2.12 -6.44 -23.18
C ARG A 156 -0.75 -5.74 -23.21
N ARG A 157 -0.13 -5.64 -24.40
CA ARG A 157 1.28 -5.27 -24.55
C ARG A 157 1.54 -3.87 -25.10
N ASP A 158 0.62 -3.33 -25.89
CA ASP A 158 0.77 -2.02 -26.53
C ASP A 158 -0.13 -0.99 -25.83
N PRO A 159 0.45 0.02 -25.13
CA PRO A 159 -0.32 1.07 -24.50
C PRO A 159 -1.26 1.82 -25.45
N ALA A 160 -0.88 2.02 -26.72
CA ALA A 160 -1.75 2.71 -27.69
C ALA A 160 -2.94 1.84 -28.10
N ALA A 161 -2.71 0.54 -28.32
CA ALA A 161 -3.80 -0.42 -28.55
C ALA A 161 -4.72 -0.53 -27.34
N ASN A 162 -4.18 -0.55 -26.13
CA ASN A 162 -4.92 -0.56 -24.89
C ASN A 162 -5.84 0.67 -24.73
N VAL A 163 -5.31 1.87 -25.00
CA VAL A 163 -6.09 3.13 -25.02
C VAL A 163 -7.20 3.08 -26.07
N ARG A 164 -6.94 2.58 -27.27
CA ARG A 164 -7.97 2.37 -28.31
C ARG A 164 -9.04 1.37 -27.87
N GLY A 165 -8.65 0.27 -27.22
CA GLY A 165 -9.56 -0.72 -26.66
C GLY A 165 -10.50 -0.12 -25.60
N GLY A 166 -9.96 0.67 -24.67
CA GLY A 166 -10.76 1.38 -23.65
C GLY A 166 -11.70 2.44 -24.25
N ALA A 167 -11.25 3.19 -25.25
CA ALA A 167 -12.10 4.14 -25.98
C ALA A 167 -13.24 3.44 -26.72
N ALA A 168 -12.96 2.30 -27.37
CA ALA A 168 -13.97 1.48 -28.02
C ALA A 168 -15.01 0.93 -27.02
N LEU A 169 -14.58 0.54 -25.81
CA LEU A 169 -15.49 0.12 -24.72
C LEU A 169 -16.44 1.23 -24.30
N LEU A 170 -15.92 2.44 -24.06
CA LEU A 170 -16.74 3.60 -23.68
C LEU A 170 -17.74 3.95 -24.79
N ALA A 171 -17.30 4.02 -26.05
CA ALA A 171 -18.18 4.31 -27.17
C ALA A 171 -19.26 3.22 -27.35
N ALA A 172 -18.92 1.94 -27.14
CA ALA A 172 -19.88 0.85 -27.15
C ALA A 172 -20.86 0.94 -25.97
N ALA A 173 -20.41 1.32 -24.78
CA ALA A 173 -21.26 1.54 -23.62
C ALA A 173 -22.26 2.68 -23.86
N GLN A 174 -21.80 3.83 -24.36
CA GLN A 174 -22.63 4.99 -24.70
C GLN A 174 -23.77 4.59 -25.66
N LYS A 175 -23.45 3.82 -26.71
CA LYS A 175 -24.43 3.29 -27.67
C LYS A 175 -25.43 2.33 -27.01
N ARG A 176 -24.99 1.44 -26.12
CA ARG A 176 -25.90 0.53 -25.38
C ARG A 176 -26.87 1.27 -24.47
N LEU A 177 -26.47 2.40 -23.92
CA LEU A 177 -27.35 3.27 -23.10
C LEU A 177 -28.39 4.03 -23.94
N GLY A 178 -28.34 3.90 -25.27
CA GLY A 178 -29.19 4.65 -26.19
C GLY A 178 -28.86 6.15 -26.22
N LEU A 179 -27.64 6.52 -25.81
CA LEU A 179 -27.16 7.90 -25.81
C LEU A 179 -26.30 8.15 -27.07
N PRO A 180 -26.37 9.36 -27.66
CA PRO A 180 -25.51 9.71 -28.78
C PRO A 180 -24.04 9.81 -28.35
N LEU A 181 -23.13 9.60 -29.30
CA LEU A 181 -21.74 10.03 -29.13
C LEU A 181 -21.73 11.56 -29.11
N SER A 182 -20.93 12.15 -28.23
CA SER A 182 -20.90 13.60 -27.99
C SER A 182 -19.47 14.06 -27.73
N GLU A 183 -19.13 15.25 -28.19
CA GLU A 183 -17.87 15.93 -27.86
C GLU A 183 -17.91 16.54 -26.45
N ASP A 184 -19.10 16.68 -25.85
CA ASP A 184 -19.25 17.19 -24.48
C ASP A 184 -18.98 16.06 -23.47
N PRO A 185 -17.92 16.16 -22.63
CA PRO A 185 -17.63 15.16 -21.61
C PRO A 185 -18.78 14.94 -20.60
N ALA A 186 -19.67 15.92 -20.40
CA ALA A 186 -20.81 15.76 -19.50
C ALA A 186 -21.75 14.63 -19.94
N ASP A 187 -21.88 14.40 -21.25
CA ASP A 187 -22.79 13.42 -21.82
C ASP A 187 -22.34 11.96 -21.62
N TRP A 188 -21.15 11.74 -21.06
CA TRP A 188 -20.53 10.41 -20.93
C TRP A 188 -20.65 9.80 -19.53
N PHE A 189 -21.31 10.48 -18.58
CA PHE A 189 -21.37 10.04 -17.18
C PHE A 189 -21.84 8.59 -17.03
N GLY A 190 -22.91 8.19 -17.71
CA GLY A 190 -23.42 6.81 -17.66
C GLY A 190 -22.47 5.77 -18.26
N ALA A 191 -21.79 6.10 -19.37
CA ALA A 191 -20.81 5.19 -19.98
C ALA A 191 -19.57 5.03 -19.10
N VAL A 192 -19.13 6.10 -18.45
CA VAL A 192 -18.05 6.09 -17.46
C VAL A 192 -18.45 5.25 -16.23
N ALA A 193 -19.67 5.43 -15.72
CA ALA A 193 -20.19 4.67 -14.58
C ALA A 193 -20.19 3.15 -14.83
N GLY A 194 -20.48 2.72 -16.06
CA GLY A 194 -20.45 1.31 -16.45
C GLY A 194 -19.05 0.75 -16.75
N TYR A 195 -18.02 1.60 -16.84
CA TYR A 195 -16.67 1.19 -17.25
C TYR A 195 -16.01 0.11 -16.36
N PRO A 196 -16.01 0.24 -15.01
CA PRO A 196 -15.37 -0.75 -14.14
C PRO A 196 -16.14 -2.09 -14.08
N GLY A 197 -17.37 -2.14 -14.60
CA GLY A 197 -18.22 -3.32 -14.52
C GLY A 197 -18.79 -3.58 -13.12
N ALA A 198 -19.08 -2.51 -12.36
CA ALA A 198 -19.76 -2.56 -11.07
C ALA A 198 -21.11 -3.29 -11.16
N SER A 199 -21.52 -3.95 -10.07
CA SER A 199 -22.77 -4.72 -9.97
C SER A 199 -23.99 -3.89 -9.55
N ASP A 200 -23.77 -2.71 -8.95
CA ASP A 200 -24.79 -1.87 -8.35
C ASP A 200 -24.66 -0.40 -8.75
N THR A 201 -25.76 0.35 -8.62
CA THR A 201 -25.85 1.76 -9.03
C THR A 201 -24.96 2.68 -8.19
N ALA A 202 -24.73 2.39 -6.90
CA ALA A 202 -23.90 3.23 -6.03
C ALA A 202 -22.42 3.15 -6.41
N SER A 203 -21.88 1.95 -6.60
CA SER A 203 -20.50 1.72 -7.05
C SER A 203 -20.24 2.35 -8.41
N ALA A 204 -21.15 2.15 -9.37
CA ALA A 204 -21.06 2.76 -10.68
C ALA A 204 -21.07 4.30 -10.62
N THR A 205 -21.95 4.87 -9.79
CA THR A 205 -22.06 6.32 -9.61
C THR A 205 -20.83 6.91 -8.92
N ALA A 206 -20.31 6.25 -7.88
CA ALA A 206 -19.13 6.70 -7.15
C ALA A 206 -17.92 6.78 -8.08
N PHE A 207 -17.63 5.72 -8.84
CA PHE A 207 -16.55 5.71 -9.82
C PHE A 207 -16.69 6.85 -10.85
N ALA A 208 -17.89 7.07 -11.40
CA ALA A 208 -18.10 8.16 -12.35
C ALA A 208 -17.89 9.55 -11.74
N ARG A 209 -18.31 9.77 -10.50
CA ARG A 209 -18.04 11.02 -9.77
C ARG A 209 -16.54 11.24 -9.59
N ASP A 210 -15.79 10.19 -9.24
CA ASP A 210 -14.34 10.29 -9.08
C ASP A 210 -13.63 10.61 -10.41
N VAL A 211 -14.09 10.03 -11.54
CA VAL A 211 -13.56 10.38 -12.87
C VAL A 211 -13.84 11.85 -13.16
N PHE A 212 -15.05 12.30 -12.89
CA PHE A 212 -15.45 13.68 -13.16
C PHE A 212 -14.74 14.68 -12.23
N ASP A 213 -14.44 14.31 -10.99
CA ASP A 213 -13.61 15.10 -10.07
C ASP A 213 -12.17 15.21 -10.56
N VAL A 214 -11.60 14.12 -11.08
CA VAL A 214 -10.28 14.14 -11.74
C VAL A 214 -10.29 15.07 -12.97
N ILE A 215 -11.34 15.06 -13.77
CA ILE A 215 -11.47 15.96 -14.93
C ILE A 215 -11.67 17.42 -14.47
N ARG A 216 -12.48 17.67 -13.43
CA ARG A 216 -12.70 19.01 -12.87
C ARG A 216 -11.40 19.63 -12.36
N SER A 217 -10.60 18.84 -11.64
CA SER A 217 -9.33 19.28 -11.05
C SER A 217 -8.18 19.34 -12.05
N GLY A 218 -8.19 18.48 -13.07
CA GLY A 218 -7.07 18.30 -13.98
C GLY A 218 -5.89 17.59 -13.30
N GLN A 219 -5.02 16.97 -14.10
CA GLN A 219 -3.88 16.19 -13.60
C GLN A 219 -2.65 16.35 -14.49
N ARG A 220 -1.45 16.23 -13.92
CA ARG A 220 -0.18 16.19 -14.67
C ARG A 220 0.80 15.25 -13.99
N ARG A 221 1.32 14.26 -14.72
CA ARG A 221 2.22 13.26 -14.16
C ARG A 221 3.25 12.78 -15.18
N THR A 222 4.37 12.26 -14.67
CA THR A 222 5.30 11.44 -15.46
C THR A 222 5.06 9.97 -15.10
N THR A 223 4.73 9.14 -16.07
CA THR A 223 4.39 7.72 -15.84
C THR A 223 5.61 6.88 -15.46
N ASP A 224 5.36 5.64 -15.05
CA ASP A 224 6.31 4.55 -14.81
C ASP A 224 7.41 4.43 -15.88
N VAL A 225 7.05 4.61 -17.15
CA VAL A 225 7.95 4.55 -18.32
C VAL A 225 8.44 5.92 -18.80
N GLY A 226 8.24 6.98 -18.01
CA GLY A 226 8.75 8.31 -18.29
C GLY A 226 7.92 9.15 -19.27
N GLN A 227 6.68 8.77 -19.56
CA GLN A 227 5.78 9.56 -20.41
C GLN A 227 5.21 10.74 -19.62
N ARG A 228 5.23 11.95 -20.19
CA ARG A 228 4.52 13.09 -19.59
C ARG A 228 3.10 13.10 -20.13
N VAL A 229 2.13 13.03 -19.23
CA VAL A 229 0.70 13.06 -19.55
C VAL A 229 0.05 14.20 -18.76
N ALA A 230 -0.88 14.90 -19.39
CA ALA A 230 -1.61 16.01 -18.82
C ALA A 230 -3.09 15.94 -19.20
N LEU A 231 -3.94 16.15 -18.20
CA LEU A 231 -5.37 16.36 -18.29
C LEU A 231 -5.66 17.81 -17.87
N PRO A 232 -6.07 18.69 -18.81
CA PRO A 232 -6.51 20.04 -18.47
C PRO A 232 -7.75 19.99 -17.56
N ALA A 233 -7.80 20.89 -16.58
CA ALA A 233 -8.94 21.03 -15.67
C ALA A 233 -10.18 21.55 -16.41
N ALA A 234 -11.34 21.00 -16.08
CA ALA A 234 -12.65 21.50 -16.51
C ALA A 234 -13.56 21.79 -15.30
N PRO A 235 -13.32 22.88 -14.53
CA PRO A 235 -13.91 23.08 -13.19
C PRO A 235 -15.44 23.18 -13.15
N ARG A 236 -16.09 23.42 -14.30
CA ARG A 236 -17.54 23.57 -14.42
C ARG A 236 -18.24 22.35 -15.03
N LEU A 237 -17.54 21.23 -15.19
CA LEU A 237 -18.11 19.98 -15.71
C LEU A 237 -19.20 19.46 -14.75
N PRO A 238 -20.48 19.41 -15.16
CA PRO A 238 -21.54 18.88 -14.33
C PRO A 238 -21.54 17.35 -14.32
N ASP A 239 -22.01 16.75 -13.22
CA ASP A 239 -22.37 15.34 -13.17
C ASP A 239 -23.75 15.12 -13.79
N ARG A 240 -23.97 13.93 -14.37
CA ARG A 240 -25.25 13.49 -14.95
C ARG A 240 -25.70 12.14 -14.36
N PRO A 241 -25.90 12.04 -13.03
CA PRO A 241 -26.19 10.77 -12.36
C PRO A 241 -27.48 10.10 -12.87
N GLU A 242 -28.41 10.86 -13.46
CA GLU A 242 -29.61 10.32 -14.08
C GLU A 242 -29.32 9.34 -15.24
N GLN A 243 -28.12 9.41 -15.85
CA GLN A 243 -27.71 8.47 -16.89
C GLN A 243 -27.41 7.06 -16.34
N VAL A 244 -27.04 6.94 -15.06
CA VAL A 244 -26.72 5.65 -14.43
C VAL A 244 -27.93 4.71 -14.42
N GLY A 245 -29.15 5.26 -14.27
CA GLY A 245 -30.38 4.47 -14.32
C GLY A 245 -30.60 3.71 -15.64
N ARG A 246 -29.90 4.07 -16.72
CA ARG A 246 -29.93 3.36 -18.01
C ARG A 246 -29.05 2.12 -18.05
N LEU A 247 -28.17 1.91 -17.06
CA LEU A 247 -27.31 0.73 -16.98
C LEU A 247 -28.09 -0.53 -16.57
N GLY A 248 -29.27 -0.37 -15.95
CA GLY A 248 -30.07 -1.50 -15.46
C GLY A 248 -29.38 -2.29 -14.34
N LEU A 249 -28.53 -1.62 -13.55
CA LEU A 249 -27.91 -2.19 -12.36
C LEU A 249 -28.91 -2.22 -11.21
N SER A 250 -28.69 -3.12 -10.26
CA SER A 250 -29.46 -3.16 -9.01
C SER A 250 -29.11 -1.95 -8.15
N ASP A 251 -30.08 -1.44 -7.40
CA ASP A 251 -29.77 -0.54 -6.30
C ASP A 251 -29.10 -1.34 -5.17
N PRO A 252 -28.12 -0.74 -4.45
CA PRO A 252 -27.57 -1.39 -3.28
C PRO A 252 -28.68 -1.60 -2.24
N PRO A 253 -28.60 -2.67 -1.44
CA PRO A 253 -29.52 -2.87 -0.33
C PRO A 253 -29.43 -1.69 0.66
N GLU A 254 -30.56 -1.32 1.27
CA GLU A 254 -30.57 -0.35 2.38
C GLU A 254 -30.00 -1.05 3.62
N GLU A 255 -28.70 -0.83 3.86
CA GLU A 255 -27.96 -1.41 4.98
C GLU A 255 -27.37 -0.31 5.86
N GLU A 256 -27.38 -0.54 7.18
CA GLU A 256 -26.74 0.36 8.13
C GLU A 256 -25.21 0.16 8.09
N THR A 257 -24.52 0.72 7.10
CA THR A 257 -23.04 0.68 7.05
C THR A 257 -22.41 1.88 7.77
N GLU A 258 -21.23 1.66 8.35
CA GLU A 258 -20.38 2.68 8.97
C GLU A 258 -19.41 3.25 7.92
N CYS A 259 -19.98 3.84 6.87
CA CYS A 259 -19.28 4.37 5.71
C CYS A 259 -19.76 5.80 5.37
N PRO A 260 -18.91 6.69 4.84
CA PRO A 260 -19.36 8.01 4.39
C PRO A 260 -20.26 7.88 3.15
N SER A 261 -21.27 8.75 3.00
CA SER A 261 -22.22 8.70 1.87
C SER A 261 -21.59 8.93 0.48
N ALA A 262 -20.33 9.36 0.43
CA ALA A 262 -19.58 9.60 -0.80
C ALA A 262 -18.92 8.34 -1.38
N VAL A 263 -19.02 7.18 -0.71
CA VAL A 263 -18.44 5.91 -1.20
C VAL A 263 -19.55 4.87 -1.37
N ALA A 264 -19.31 3.89 -2.24
CA ALA A 264 -20.14 2.71 -2.32
C ALA A 264 -19.69 1.70 -1.27
N CYS A 265 -20.61 1.31 -0.39
CA CYS A 265 -20.33 0.45 0.74
C CYS A 265 -21.49 -0.53 0.94
N GLU A 266 -21.18 -1.81 1.05
CA GLU A 266 -22.12 -2.90 1.35
C GLU A 266 -21.68 -3.62 2.63
N GLU A 267 -22.62 -4.26 3.32
CA GLU A 267 -22.35 -5.15 4.44
C GLU A 267 -22.17 -6.59 3.93
N ILE A 268 -20.99 -7.16 4.17
CA ILE A 268 -20.73 -8.59 4.03
C ILE A 268 -20.24 -9.08 5.40
N PRO A 269 -21.14 -9.43 6.33
CA PRO A 269 -20.74 -9.74 7.70
C PRO A 269 -19.73 -10.89 7.80
N ALA A 270 -18.72 -10.72 8.64
CA ALA A 270 -17.90 -11.82 9.13
C ALA A 270 -18.75 -12.66 10.11
N PRO A 271 -18.83 -14.00 9.97
CA PRO A 271 -19.64 -14.82 10.87
C PRO A 271 -19.21 -14.72 12.34
N TYR A 272 -20.18 -14.69 13.24
CA TYR A 272 -19.97 -14.88 14.68
C TYR A 272 -20.76 -16.10 15.16
N GLU A 273 -20.11 -17.26 15.14
CA GLU A 273 -20.75 -18.54 15.48
C GLU A 273 -19.86 -19.43 16.36
N LYS A 274 -20.48 -20.35 17.10
CA LYS A 274 -19.77 -21.36 17.88
C LYS A 274 -19.16 -22.41 16.95
N LEU A 275 -17.90 -22.74 17.19
CA LEU A 275 -17.18 -23.82 16.51
C LEU A 275 -17.05 -25.03 17.44
N GLN A 276 -16.30 -26.05 17.02
CA GLN A 276 -16.04 -27.22 17.86
C GLN A 276 -15.27 -26.84 19.15
N GLY A 277 -15.70 -27.39 20.28
CA GLY A 277 -15.14 -27.09 21.59
C GLY A 277 -15.58 -25.71 22.10
N ASP A 278 -14.65 -24.99 22.75
CA ASP A 278 -14.89 -23.64 23.27
C ASP A 278 -14.54 -22.53 22.27
N ASN A 279 -14.23 -22.89 21.01
CA ASN A 279 -13.87 -21.93 19.97
C ASN A 279 -15.10 -21.28 19.34
N TYR A 280 -14.93 -20.07 18.83
CA TYR A 280 -15.94 -19.32 18.09
C TYR A 280 -15.29 -18.44 17.02
N GLY A 281 -16.14 -17.89 16.15
CA GLY A 281 -15.76 -17.28 14.88
C GLY A 281 -15.00 -15.96 14.93
N ASN A 282 -14.89 -15.31 13.77
CA ASN A 282 -13.76 -14.49 13.31
C ASN A 282 -13.37 -13.26 14.14
N HIS A 283 -14.16 -12.85 15.12
CA HIS A 283 -14.01 -11.59 15.86
C HIS A 283 -14.53 -11.74 17.29
N ASP A 284 -14.41 -10.72 18.13
CA ASP A 284 -15.03 -10.66 19.45
C ASP A 284 -16.06 -9.55 19.52
N LEU A 285 -17.25 -9.86 20.05
CA LEU A 285 -18.26 -8.86 20.34
C LEU A 285 -17.78 -7.92 21.45
N ALA A 286 -18.00 -6.63 21.23
CA ALA A 286 -17.65 -5.56 22.16
C ALA A 286 -18.64 -4.39 22.01
N ASP A 287 -18.41 -3.38 22.86
CA ASP A 287 -19.22 -2.17 22.91
C ASP A 287 -18.30 -0.94 22.93
N ARG A 288 -17.44 -0.83 21.90
CA ARG A 288 -16.53 0.33 21.79
C ARG A 288 -17.35 1.59 21.41
N PRO A 289 -17.04 2.77 21.97
CA PRO A 289 -15.90 3.08 22.84
C PRO A 289 -16.13 2.84 24.34
N ASP A 290 -17.33 2.45 24.78
CA ASP A 290 -17.67 2.28 26.20
C ASP A 290 -16.85 1.17 26.88
N SER A 291 -16.50 0.11 26.15
CA SER A 291 -15.56 -0.92 26.61
C SER A 291 -14.11 -0.46 26.47
N GLN A 292 -13.63 -0.28 25.24
CA GLN A 292 -12.31 0.25 24.90
C GLN A 292 -12.41 1.19 23.70
N LYS A 293 -11.67 2.29 23.74
CA LYS A 293 -11.54 3.17 22.58
C LYS A 293 -10.64 2.54 21.51
N ALA A 294 -11.02 2.71 20.23
CA ALA A 294 -10.11 2.54 19.11
C ALA A 294 -9.11 3.70 19.06
N ASP A 295 -7.82 3.38 19.14
CA ASP A 295 -6.72 4.35 19.07
C ASP A 295 -5.99 4.31 17.71
N PHE A 296 -6.20 3.25 16.91
CA PHE A 296 -5.49 3.05 15.65
C PHE A 296 -6.43 2.71 14.48
N ILE A 297 -6.00 3.04 13.27
CA ILE A 297 -6.51 2.45 12.03
C ILE A 297 -5.33 1.76 11.35
N VAL A 298 -5.48 0.48 11.01
CA VAL A 298 -4.42 -0.33 10.39
C VAL A 298 -4.76 -0.58 8.93
N ILE A 299 -3.87 -0.15 8.06
CA ILE A 299 -3.91 -0.35 6.61
C ILE A 299 -3.18 -1.64 6.29
N HIS A 300 -3.86 -2.51 5.54
CA HIS A 300 -3.35 -3.78 5.06
C HIS A 300 -3.43 -3.84 3.54
N ASP A 301 -2.71 -4.79 2.95
CA ASP A 301 -3.16 -5.40 1.70
C ASP A 301 -3.43 -6.89 1.89
N THR A 302 -4.29 -7.43 1.04
CA THR A 302 -4.86 -8.77 1.25
C THR A 302 -3.94 -9.92 0.87
N GLU A 303 -2.82 -9.65 0.20
CA GLU A 303 -2.02 -10.64 -0.54
C GLU A 303 -2.91 -11.60 -1.38
N GLY A 304 -3.95 -11.05 -2.00
CA GLY A 304 -5.07 -11.80 -2.57
C GLY A 304 -6.04 -10.99 -3.44
N SER A 305 -6.93 -11.68 -4.16
CA SER A 305 -8.02 -11.03 -4.94
C SER A 305 -9.29 -10.83 -4.09
N TRP A 306 -10.19 -9.96 -4.53
CA TRP A 306 -11.49 -9.71 -3.90
C TRP A 306 -12.26 -10.99 -3.62
N GLU A 307 -12.35 -11.90 -4.59
CA GLU A 307 -13.10 -13.16 -4.41
C GLU A 307 -12.46 -14.07 -3.36
N THR A 308 -11.13 -14.06 -3.29
CA THR A 308 -10.40 -14.79 -2.24
C THR A 308 -10.69 -14.16 -0.89
N THR A 309 -10.59 -12.83 -0.79
CA THR A 309 -10.83 -12.06 0.43
C THR A 309 -12.27 -12.26 0.95
N ILE A 310 -13.28 -12.17 0.08
CA ILE A 310 -14.68 -12.41 0.43
C ILE A 310 -14.94 -13.87 0.83
N LYS A 311 -14.23 -14.84 0.26
CA LYS A 311 -14.32 -16.23 0.69
C LYS A 311 -13.72 -16.42 2.09
N LEU A 312 -12.57 -15.80 2.37
CA LEU A 312 -11.86 -15.90 3.64
C LEU A 312 -12.65 -15.25 4.78
N ILE A 313 -13.21 -14.06 4.57
CA ILE A 313 -13.98 -13.35 5.61
C ILE A 313 -15.28 -14.06 6.01
N LYS A 314 -15.83 -14.87 5.09
CA LYS A 314 -17.02 -15.70 5.33
C LYS A 314 -16.71 -17.07 5.93
N ASP A 315 -15.44 -17.45 6.07
CA ASP A 315 -15.07 -18.69 6.73
C ASP A 315 -15.09 -18.49 8.24
N PRO A 316 -16.05 -19.07 8.99
CA PRO A 316 -16.19 -18.86 10.42
C PRO A 316 -14.99 -19.37 11.23
N ALA A 317 -14.12 -20.20 10.64
CA ALA A 317 -12.91 -20.70 11.29
C ALA A 317 -11.65 -19.85 10.97
N TYR A 318 -11.81 -18.76 10.23
CA TYR A 318 -10.71 -17.89 9.81
C TYR A 318 -10.71 -16.55 10.58
N VAL A 319 -9.89 -15.61 10.13
CA VAL A 319 -9.70 -14.29 10.76
C VAL A 319 -10.70 -13.28 10.24
N SER A 320 -10.68 -12.05 10.78
CA SER A 320 -11.48 -10.95 10.26
C SER A 320 -10.73 -9.63 10.25
N TRP A 321 -11.32 -8.69 9.52
CA TRP A 321 -10.98 -7.27 9.46
C TRP A 321 -12.31 -6.49 9.36
N ASN A 322 -12.26 -5.16 9.48
CA ASN A 322 -13.49 -4.36 9.49
C ASN A 322 -13.98 -4.04 8.08
N TYR A 323 -13.07 -3.75 7.14
CA TYR A 323 -13.43 -3.34 5.77
C TYR A 323 -12.49 -3.94 4.72
N THR A 324 -13.02 -4.28 3.55
CA THR A 324 -12.23 -4.54 2.33
C THR A 324 -12.48 -3.44 1.31
N VAL A 325 -11.44 -2.96 0.63
CA VAL A 325 -11.52 -2.02 -0.50
C VAL A 325 -11.13 -2.73 -1.79
N ARG A 326 -12.04 -2.78 -2.75
CA ARG A 326 -11.80 -3.38 -4.07
C ARG A 326 -10.95 -2.47 -4.94
N SER A 327 -9.96 -3.04 -5.62
CA SER A 327 -8.97 -2.30 -6.41
C SER A 327 -9.57 -1.63 -7.66
N SER A 328 -10.49 -2.31 -8.34
CA SER A 328 -10.94 -1.90 -9.68
C SER A 328 -11.89 -0.69 -9.71
N ASP A 329 -12.66 -0.49 -8.64
CA ASP A 329 -13.76 0.48 -8.59
C ASP A 329 -13.96 1.12 -7.21
N GLY A 330 -13.09 0.81 -6.24
CA GLY A 330 -13.13 1.41 -4.91
C GLY A 330 -14.25 0.87 -4.03
N HIS A 331 -15.05 -0.09 -4.48
CA HIS A 331 -16.16 -0.61 -3.68
C HIS A 331 -15.69 -1.13 -2.31
N ILE A 332 -16.40 -0.75 -1.25
CA ILE A 332 -16.12 -1.15 0.12
C ILE A 332 -17.10 -2.24 0.56
N ALA A 333 -16.58 -3.32 1.13
CA ALA A 333 -17.39 -4.24 1.94
C ALA A 333 -17.03 -4.06 3.41
N GLN A 334 -18.02 -3.78 4.25
CA GLN A 334 -17.89 -3.80 5.70
C GLN A 334 -18.19 -5.21 6.23
N HIS A 335 -17.36 -5.70 7.15
CA HIS A 335 -17.43 -7.07 7.66
C HIS A 335 -17.63 -7.16 9.18
N VAL A 336 -16.97 -6.29 9.94
CA VAL A 336 -17.09 -6.22 11.40
C VAL A 336 -17.37 -4.78 11.78
N ARG A 337 -18.45 -4.56 12.55
CA ARG A 337 -18.83 -3.25 13.08
C ARG A 337 -17.68 -2.63 13.88
N THR A 338 -17.51 -1.31 13.84
CA THR A 338 -16.41 -0.64 14.54
C THR A 338 -16.51 -0.77 16.06
N LYS A 339 -17.70 -1.02 16.60
CA LYS A 339 -17.89 -1.33 18.02
C LYS A 339 -17.29 -2.69 18.45
N ASP A 340 -17.12 -3.63 17.52
CA ASP A 340 -16.64 -5.00 17.75
C ASP A 340 -15.15 -5.14 17.37
N VAL A 341 -14.48 -6.21 17.85
CA VAL A 341 -13.02 -6.39 17.71
C VAL A 341 -12.68 -7.43 16.66
N ALA A 342 -12.24 -6.97 15.49
CA ALA A 342 -11.72 -7.83 14.42
C ALA A 342 -10.31 -8.37 14.71
N TRP A 343 -9.93 -9.48 14.06
CA TRP A 343 -8.66 -10.19 14.28
C TRP A 343 -7.66 -10.01 13.13
N HIS A 344 -7.19 -8.79 12.91
CA HIS A 344 -6.41 -8.44 11.70
C HIS A 344 -4.92 -8.17 11.96
N ALA A 345 -4.52 -7.77 13.17
CA ALA A 345 -3.21 -7.18 13.44
C ALA A 345 -2.15 -8.17 13.93
N GLY A 346 -2.49 -9.41 14.30
CA GLY A 346 -1.53 -10.35 14.92
C GLY A 346 -1.01 -9.90 16.31
N ASN A 347 -1.58 -8.82 16.86
CA ASN A 347 -1.27 -8.29 18.19
C ASN A 347 -2.58 -7.90 18.87
N TRP A 348 -2.98 -8.64 19.91
CA TRP A 348 -4.26 -8.46 20.57
C TRP A 348 -4.46 -7.06 21.17
N TYR A 349 -3.38 -6.42 21.67
CA TYR A 349 -3.45 -5.06 22.17
C TYR A 349 -3.85 -4.07 21.07
N VAL A 350 -3.32 -4.28 19.85
CA VAL A 350 -3.65 -3.45 18.69
C VAL A 350 -5.04 -3.81 18.16
N ASN A 351 -5.35 -5.08 17.93
CA ASN A 351 -6.67 -5.55 17.47
C ASN A 351 -7.82 -4.96 18.29
N ALA A 352 -7.75 -5.07 19.62
CA ALA A 352 -8.79 -4.57 20.51
C ALA A 352 -8.99 -3.05 20.42
N LYS A 353 -7.97 -2.34 19.93
CA LYS A 353 -7.89 -0.88 19.87
C LYS A 353 -7.74 -0.35 18.45
N SER A 354 -8.10 -1.13 17.44
CA SER A 354 -7.99 -0.70 16.05
C SER A 354 -9.21 -1.04 15.20
N VAL A 355 -9.25 -0.39 14.04
CA VAL A 355 -10.05 -0.78 12.88
C VAL A 355 -9.09 -1.21 11.78
N GLY A 356 -9.32 -2.39 11.18
CA GLY A 356 -8.50 -2.95 10.10
C GLY A 356 -9.16 -2.74 8.73
N ILE A 357 -8.39 -2.21 7.77
CA ILE A 357 -8.84 -1.99 6.39
C ILE A 357 -7.93 -2.74 5.42
N GLU A 358 -8.50 -3.76 4.78
CA GLU A 358 -7.87 -4.60 3.77
C GLU A 358 -7.98 -3.97 2.39
N HIS A 359 -6.87 -3.83 1.68
CA HIS A 359 -6.84 -3.36 0.31
C HIS A 359 -6.57 -4.53 -0.62
N GLU A 360 -7.46 -4.79 -1.58
CA GLU A 360 -7.26 -5.84 -2.57
C GLU A 360 -5.92 -5.65 -3.32
N GLY A 361 -4.93 -6.48 -3.04
CA GLY A 361 -3.60 -6.26 -3.58
C GLY A 361 -2.53 -7.22 -3.09
N PHE A 362 -1.29 -6.93 -3.51
CA PHE A 362 -0.08 -7.63 -3.15
C PHE A 362 1.05 -6.60 -3.02
N LEU A 363 1.75 -6.58 -1.89
CA LEU A 363 2.79 -5.59 -1.61
C LEU A 363 3.92 -5.61 -2.63
N ALA A 364 4.21 -6.77 -3.22
CA ALA A 364 5.30 -6.97 -4.18
C ALA A 364 4.94 -6.53 -5.62
N GLN A 365 3.68 -6.14 -5.86
CA GLN A 365 3.15 -5.79 -7.18
C GLN A 365 2.34 -4.48 -7.11
N PRO A 366 2.92 -3.36 -6.63
CA PRO A 366 2.15 -2.14 -6.33
C PRO A 366 1.44 -1.55 -7.55
N ASP A 367 2.13 -1.55 -8.68
CA ASP A 367 1.68 -1.12 -10.01
C ASP A 367 0.35 -1.77 -10.44
N ALA A 368 0.14 -3.00 -10.03
CA ALA A 368 -1.04 -3.78 -10.38
C ALA A 368 -2.29 -3.41 -9.57
N TRP A 369 -2.13 -2.84 -8.37
CA TRP A 369 -3.17 -2.97 -7.33
C TRP A 369 -3.56 -1.69 -6.65
N TYR A 370 -2.59 -0.83 -6.36
CA TYR A 370 -2.86 0.40 -5.65
C TYR A 370 -3.33 1.47 -6.64
N THR A 371 -4.52 1.25 -7.20
CA THR A 371 -5.17 2.17 -8.12
C THR A 371 -5.48 3.48 -7.42
N GLU A 372 -5.59 4.55 -8.21
CA GLU A 372 -5.99 5.84 -7.70
C GLU A 372 -7.40 5.80 -7.10
N GLU A 373 -8.29 4.99 -7.68
CA GLU A 373 -9.64 4.80 -7.16
C GLU A 373 -9.64 4.17 -5.76
N MET A 374 -8.87 3.09 -5.56
CA MET A 374 -8.68 2.48 -4.24
C MET A 374 -8.16 3.52 -3.23
N TYR A 375 -7.12 4.27 -3.59
CA TYR A 375 -6.55 5.31 -2.71
C TYR A 375 -7.58 6.36 -2.31
N ARG A 376 -8.39 6.86 -3.27
CA ARG A 376 -9.40 7.89 -3.02
C ARG A 376 -10.51 7.40 -2.13
N THR A 377 -11.06 6.22 -2.43
CA THR A 377 -12.16 5.65 -1.65
C THR A 377 -11.69 5.28 -0.25
N SER A 378 -10.53 4.65 -0.11
CA SER A 378 -9.93 4.36 1.19
C SER A 378 -9.62 5.62 2.01
N ALA A 379 -9.09 6.67 1.39
CA ALA A 379 -8.79 7.93 2.09
C ALA A 379 -10.06 8.61 2.62
N ARG A 380 -11.18 8.54 1.89
CA ARG A 380 -12.49 9.01 2.37
C ARG A 380 -12.98 8.19 3.56
N LEU A 381 -12.87 6.86 3.49
CA LEU A 381 -13.23 5.96 4.59
C LEU A 381 -12.39 6.24 5.85
N VAL A 382 -11.06 6.30 5.72
CA VAL A 382 -10.17 6.57 6.88
C VAL A 382 -10.41 7.95 7.46
N ARG A 383 -10.65 8.97 6.63
CA ARG A 383 -11.00 10.30 7.13
C ARG A 383 -12.32 10.29 7.91
N TYR A 384 -13.33 9.56 7.41
CA TYR A 384 -14.61 9.39 8.11
C TYR A 384 -14.40 8.68 9.46
N LEU A 385 -13.75 7.51 9.45
CA LEU A 385 -13.48 6.73 10.67
C LEU A 385 -12.63 7.50 11.68
N SER A 386 -11.64 8.27 11.22
CA SER A 386 -10.83 9.15 12.06
C SER A 386 -11.68 10.18 12.80
N GLN A 387 -12.69 10.75 12.13
CA GLN A 387 -13.61 11.72 12.72
C GLN A 387 -14.57 11.06 13.72
N GLU A 388 -15.18 9.94 13.34
CA GLU A 388 -16.14 9.21 14.18
C GLU A 388 -15.48 8.62 15.44
N LEU A 389 -14.26 8.09 15.32
CA LEU A 389 -13.56 7.40 16.41
C LEU A 389 -12.59 8.30 17.17
N GLY A 390 -12.37 9.54 16.72
CA GLY A 390 -11.39 10.45 17.31
C GLY A 390 -9.93 9.97 17.19
N VAL A 391 -9.63 9.23 16.12
CA VAL A 391 -8.27 8.73 15.82
C VAL A 391 -7.51 9.78 15.00
N PRO A 392 -6.36 10.31 15.46
CA PRO A 392 -5.59 11.30 14.71
C PRO A 392 -5.12 10.80 13.33
N LEU A 393 -5.11 11.69 12.34
CA LEU A 393 -4.52 11.42 11.02
C LEU A 393 -3.02 11.75 11.03
N ASP A 394 -2.22 10.82 11.57
CA ASP A 394 -0.76 10.81 11.53
C ASP A 394 -0.22 9.37 11.45
N ARG A 395 1.09 9.19 11.38
CA ARG A 395 1.72 7.86 11.26
C ARG A 395 2.04 7.18 12.60
N GLN A 396 1.52 7.71 13.70
CA GLN A 396 1.48 7.05 15.00
C GLN A 396 0.12 6.37 15.24
N HIS A 397 -0.94 6.84 14.56
CA HIS A 397 -2.30 6.31 14.72
C HIS A 397 -2.83 5.61 13.45
N ILE A 398 -2.47 6.09 12.27
CA ILE A 398 -2.71 5.39 11.00
C ILE A 398 -1.48 4.56 10.71
N LEU A 399 -1.55 3.25 10.94
CA LEU A 399 -0.45 2.30 10.86
C LEU A 399 -0.55 1.48 9.56
N GLY A 400 0.58 1.07 8.99
CA GLY A 400 0.59 -0.13 8.15
C GLY A 400 0.66 -1.37 9.06
N HIS A 401 0.23 -2.54 8.60
CA HIS A 401 0.43 -3.77 9.37
C HIS A 401 1.92 -4.00 9.69
N ASP A 402 2.79 -3.61 8.78
CA ASP A 402 4.24 -3.54 8.92
C ASP A 402 4.75 -2.63 10.08
N ASN A 403 3.89 -1.79 10.66
CA ASN A 403 4.24 -0.96 11.81
C ASN A 403 3.72 -1.52 13.14
N VAL A 404 2.91 -2.58 13.12
CA VAL A 404 2.40 -3.24 14.33
C VAL A 404 3.51 -4.06 14.99
N PRO A 405 3.82 -3.87 16.29
CA PRO A 405 4.88 -4.63 16.96
C PRO A 405 4.50 -6.07 17.25
N GLY A 406 5.51 -6.95 17.29
CA GLY A 406 5.37 -8.28 17.87
C GLY A 406 5.05 -8.22 19.36
N THR A 407 4.26 -9.16 19.87
CA THR A 407 3.77 -9.15 21.26
C THR A 407 4.80 -9.61 22.29
N THR A 408 5.76 -10.43 21.85
CA THR A 408 6.89 -10.99 22.60
C THR A 408 8.11 -11.14 21.67
N PRO A 409 9.33 -11.41 22.18
CA PRO A 409 10.48 -11.68 21.31
C PRO A 409 10.25 -12.79 20.27
N ALA A 410 9.52 -13.86 20.63
CA ALA A 410 9.31 -15.01 19.76
C ALA A 410 8.42 -14.70 18.54
N THR A 411 7.51 -13.73 18.67
CA THR A 411 6.52 -13.37 17.64
C THR A 411 7.03 -12.29 16.68
N ILE A 412 8.24 -11.77 16.84
CA ILE A 412 8.72 -10.61 16.03
C ILE A 412 8.89 -10.99 14.55
N LYS A 413 9.52 -12.14 14.28
CA LYS A 413 9.79 -12.65 12.93
C LYS A 413 8.55 -12.98 12.11
N ASP A 414 7.45 -13.17 12.82
CA ASP A 414 6.15 -13.64 12.37
C ASP A 414 5.27 -12.41 12.01
N MET A 415 5.62 -11.22 12.49
CA MET A 415 4.87 -10.01 12.16
C MET A 415 4.94 -9.64 10.68
N HIS A 416 3.75 -9.30 10.18
CA HIS A 416 3.44 -8.92 8.81
C HIS A 416 4.22 -7.71 8.28
N THR A 417 4.21 -7.56 6.95
CA THR A 417 5.06 -6.64 6.17
C THR A 417 4.29 -5.80 5.16
N ASP A 418 2.98 -6.03 5.01
CA ASP A 418 2.05 -5.22 4.22
C ASP A 418 1.73 -3.87 4.91
N PRO A 419 1.35 -2.82 4.15
CA PRO A 419 1.24 -2.76 2.69
C PRO A 419 2.60 -2.52 2.00
N GLY A 420 3.71 -2.73 2.72
CA GLY A 420 5.04 -2.75 2.15
C GLY A 420 5.60 -1.38 1.73
N PRO A 421 6.77 -1.39 1.07
CA PRO A 421 7.54 -0.17 0.78
C PRO A 421 6.98 0.65 -0.38
N TYR A 422 5.99 0.11 -1.10
CA TYR A 422 5.43 0.71 -2.30
C TYR A 422 4.05 1.33 -2.09
N TRP A 423 3.42 1.19 -0.92
CA TRP A 423 2.25 2.00 -0.60
C TRP A 423 2.64 3.48 -0.49
N ASP A 424 2.07 4.33 -1.35
CA ASP A 424 2.36 5.77 -1.38
C ASP A 424 1.65 6.51 -0.24
N TRP A 425 2.25 6.44 0.95
CA TRP A 425 1.77 7.13 2.15
C TRP A 425 1.66 8.65 1.97
N ALA A 426 2.50 9.29 1.12
CA ALA A 426 2.41 10.73 0.91
C ALA A 426 1.12 11.06 0.16
N HIS A 427 0.88 10.39 -0.97
CA HIS A 427 -0.34 10.56 -1.76
C HIS A 427 -1.60 10.21 -0.95
N TYR A 428 -1.55 9.13 -0.18
CA TYR A 428 -2.68 8.72 0.66
C TYR A 428 -3.05 9.80 1.69
N PHE A 429 -2.06 10.42 2.35
CA PHE A 429 -2.29 11.52 3.29
C PHE A 429 -2.69 12.83 2.61
N ASP A 430 -2.23 13.09 1.38
CA ASP A 430 -2.70 14.22 0.57
C ASP A 430 -4.21 14.08 0.28
N LEU A 431 -4.67 12.89 -0.11
CA LEU A 431 -6.09 12.59 -0.36
C LEU A 431 -6.94 12.70 0.91
N MET A 432 -6.40 12.35 2.08
CA MET A 432 -7.05 12.55 3.38
C MET A 432 -7.09 14.04 3.80
N GLY A 433 -6.44 14.95 3.05
CA GLY A 433 -6.35 16.37 3.38
C GLY A 433 -5.36 16.67 4.51
N LYS A 434 -4.41 15.78 4.78
CA LYS A 434 -3.37 15.89 5.81
C LYS A 434 -1.96 15.67 5.23
N PRO A 435 -1.57 16.44 4.18
CA PRO A 435 -0.25 16.32 3.56
C PRO A 435 0.87 16.49 4.58
N PHE A 436 1.91 15.65 4.50
CA PHE A 436 3.09 15.82 5.34
C PHE A 436 3.86 17.09 4.95
N ARG A 437 4.19 17.90 5.95
CA ARG A 437 4.91 19.17 5.77
C ARG A 437 5.97 19.33 6.86
N PRO A 438 7.00 20.15 6.64
CA PRO A 438 7.94 20.50 7.71
C PRO A 438 7.19 21.12 8.89
N THR A 439 7.47 20.63 10.11
CA THR A 439 6.91 21.18 11.36
C THR A 439 7.98 21.74 12.29
N GLY A 440 9.26 21.63 11.92
CA GLY A 440 10.39 22.14 12.67
C GLY A 440 11.32 23.03 11.85
N GLY A 441 12.09 23.88 12.54
CA GLY A 441 13.13 24.72 11.93
C GLY A 441 14.38 23.96 11.50
N ALA A 442 15.39 24.66 10.99
CA ALA A 442 16.62 24.07 10.45
C ALA A 442 17.42 23.20 11.45
N TYR A 443 17.30 23.50 12.75
CA TYR A 443 17.97 22.80 13.84
C TYR A 443 17.04 21.86 14.62
N ALA A 444 15.88 21.51 14.05
CA ALA A 444 14.92 20.68 14.76
C ALA A 444 15.52 19.30 15.11
N GLY A 445 15.15 18.84 16.30
CA GLY A 445 15.62 17.57 16.86
C GLY A 445 14.88 16.34 16.35
N MET A 446 13.91 16.49 15.45
CA MET A 446 13.19 15.41 14.78
C MET A 446 13.17 15.61 13.26
N VAL A 447 12.89 14.52 12.55
CA VAL A 447 12.61 14.52 11.11
C VAL A 447 11.39 13.66 10.81
N THR A 448 10.59 14.07 9.82
CA THR A 448 9.57 13.23 9.17
C THR A 448 10.18 12.67 7.89
N VAL A 449 10.17 11.35 7.71
CA VAL A 449 10.58 10.73 6.44
C VAL A 449 9.61 11.16 5.34
N LEU A 450 10.13 11.68 4.24
CA LEU A 450 9.32 12.21 3.14
C LEU A 450 10.14 12.27 1.84
N PRO A 451 10.52 11.11 1.25
CA PRO A 451 11.07 11.07 -0.11
C PRO A 451 10.02 11.48 -1.15
N ASP A 452 10.49 12.06 -2.26
CA ASP A 452 9.71 12.15 -3.49
C ASP A 452 9.47 10.73 -4.02
N TYR A 453 8.23 10.26 -3.96
CA TYR A 453 7.88 8.86 -4.22
C TYR A 453 8.32 8.41 -5.62
N ASP A 454 7.94 9.13 -6.67
CA ASP A 454 8.22 8.77 -8.07
C ASP A 454 9.73 8.79 -8.37
N ALA A 455 10.48 9.74 -7.80
CA ALA A 455 11.91 9.87 -8.02
C ALA A 455 12.77 8.98 -7.10
N HIS A 456 12.24 8.52 -5.96
CA HIS A 456 12.95 7.69 -5.00
C HIS A 456 12.74 6.20 -5.29
N LYS A 457 13.68 5.62 -6.04
CA LYS A 457 13.63 4.21 -6.47
C LYS A 457 14.79 3.38 -5.87
N PRO A 458 14.80 3.10 -4.54
CA PRO A 458 15.81 2.24 -3.95
C PRO A 458 15.68 0.80 -4.47
N ALA A 459 16.79 0.06 -4.45
CA ALA A 459 16.79 -1.33 -4.87
C ALA A 459 16.09 -2.23 -3.83
N TYR A 460 15.28 -3.16 -4.32
CA TYR A 460 14.66 -4.24 -3.57
C TYR A 460 14.92 -5.59 -4.22
N THR A 461 14.82 -6.65 -3.43
CA THR A 461 14.76 -8.03 -3.92
C THR A 461 13.49 -8.74 -3.42
N GLY A 462 13.17 -9.89 -3.98
CA GLY A 462 12.11 -10.75 -3.43
C GLY A 462 10.72 -10.53 -4.02
N CYS A 463 10.55 -9.63 -5.00
CA CYS A 463 9.21 -9.34 -5.54
C CYS A 463 8.61 -10.48 -6.40
N THR A 464 9.45 -11.19 -7.15
CA THR A 464 9.00 -12.30 -8.02
C THR A 464 9.56 -13.65 -7.60
N ALA A 465 10.74 -13.66 -6.99
CA ALA A 465 11.37 -14.84 -6.41
C ALA A 465 12.41 -14.41 -5.37
N PRO A 466 12.73 -15.27 -4.39
CA PRO A 466 13.69 -14.96 -3.33
C PRO A 466 15.03 -14.45 -3.88
N ALA A 467 15.53 -13.35 -3.28
CA ALA A 467 16.79 -12.69 -3.63
C ALA A 467 16.90 -12.19 -5.10
N LYS A 468 15.85 -12.27 -5.93
CA LYS A 468 15.85 -11.68 -7.27
C LYS A 468 15.58 -10.18 -7.20
N PRO A 469 16.30 -9.35 -7.97
CA PRO A 469 16.02 -7.92 -8.03
C PRO A 469 14.58 -7.62 -8.45
N CYS A 470 13.93 -6.72 -7.74
CA CYS A 470 12.65 -6.14 -8.13
C CYS A 470 12.86 -5.15 -9.29
N ALA A 471 11.80 -4.92 -10.08
CA ALA A 471 11.80 -3.82 -11.04
C ALA A 471 11.94 -2.47 -10.28
N PRO A 472 12.69 -1.49 -10.81
CA PRO A 472 12.79 -0.17 -10.18
C PRO A 472 11.43 0.52 -10.07
N HIS A 473 11.00 0.81 -8.85
CA HIS A 473 9.71 1.41 -8.55
C HIS A 473 9.84 2.57 -7.55
N GLY A 474 8.89 3.51 -7.55
CA GLY A 474 8.82 4.55 -6.52
C GLY A 474 8.58 3.92 -5.14
N SER A 475 9.15 4.50 -4.08
CA SER A 475 9.04 3.92 -2.75
C SER A 475 8.86 4.98 -1.69
N ALA A 476 8.00 4.66 -0.72
CA ALA A 476 7.80 5.44 0.49
C ALA A 476 8.93 5.25 1.51
N ALA A 477 9.91 4.38 1.26
CA ALA A 477 10.87 3.94 2.25
C ALA A 477 12.31 4.32 1.94
N VAL A 478 13.04 4.81 2.95
CA VAL A 478 14.48 5.02 2.89
C VAL A 478 15.25 3.87 3.55
N ARG A 479 16.47 3.62 3.06
CA ARG A 479 17.39 2.63 3.63
C ARG A 479 18.23 3.20 4.77
N LEU A 480 18.43 2.36 5.78
CA LEU A 480 19.15 2.69 7.00
C LEU A 480 20.48 1.94 7.08
N TYR A 481 21.56 2.70 7.20
CA TYR A 481 22.94 2.23 7.19
C TYR A 481 23.61 2.44 8.55
N THR A 482 24.59 1.61 8.86
CA THR A 482 25.40 1.72 10.10
C THR A 482 26.34 2.93 10.11
N GLN A 483 26.65 3.49 8.93
CA GLN A 483 27.51 4.66 8.74
C GLN A 483 26.95 5.55 7.62
N PRO A 484 27.36 6.83 7.50
CA PRO A 484 26.90 7.74 6.45
C PRO A 484 27.52 7.41 5.08
N SER A 485 27.22 6.22 4.56
CA SER A 485 27.70 5.69 3.28
C SER A 485 26.77 4.57 2.80
N GLU A 486 26.38 4.60 1.51
CA GLU A 486 25.58 3.53 0.89
C GLU A 486 26.35 2.20 0.77
N LYS A 487 27.68 2.22 0.98
CA LYS A 487 28.54 1.03 1.03
C LYS A 487 28.63 0.41 2.43
N ALA A 488 28.14 1.11 3.46
CA ALA A 488 28.12 0.56 4.80
C ALA A 488 27.09 -0.57 4.90
N PRO A 489 27.25 -1.51 5.84
CA PRO A 489 26.20 -2.47 6.14
C PRO A 489 24.90 -1.77 6.55
N LEU A 490 23.76 -2.37 6.21
CA LEU A 490 22.46 -1.99 6.75
C LEU A 490 22.44 -2.19 8.28
N VAL A 491 21.64 -1.37 8.98
CA VAL A 491 21.44 -1.54 10.42
C VAL A 491 20.83 -2.90 10.73
N LYS A 492 21.16 -3.46 11.89
CA LYS A 492 20.66 -4.77 12.31
C LYS A 492 19.36 -4.64 13.08
N ASP A 493 18.46 -5.58 12.87
CA ASP A 493 17.28 -5.79 13.70
C ASP A 493 17.46 -7.08 14.51
N ALA A 494 17.70 -6.95 15.82
CA ALA A 494 17.93 -8.09 16.70
C ALA A 494 16.68 -8.95 16.95
N GLY A 495 15.48 -8.44 16.68
CA GLY A 495 14.24 -9.20 16.82
C GLY A 495 13.89 -10.00 15.56
N LEU A 496 14.10 -9.41 14.37
CA LEU A 496 13.95 -10.14 13.10
C LEU A 496 15.11 -11.11 12.85
N ARG A 497 16.32 -10.77 13.32
CA ARG A 497 17.56 -11.52 13.08
C ARG A 497 18.28 -11.80 14.40
N PRO A 498 17.72 -12.66 15.26
CA PRO A 498 18.31 -12.98 16.57
C PRO A 498 19.66 -13.72 16.46
N ASP A 499 19.96 -14.29 15.30
CA ASP A 499 21.26 -14.88 14.95
C ASP A 499 22.36 -13.83 14.70
N GLY A 500 22.00 -12.54 14.70
CA GLY A 500 22.91 -11.43 14.43
C GLY A 500 23.23 -11.22 12.95
N SER A 501 22.53 -11.91 12.04
CA SER A 501 22.65 -11.70 10.60
C SER A 501 22.26 -10.26 10.21
N ALA A 502 22.80 -9.78 9.09
CA ALA A 502 22.51 -8.42 8.62
C ALA A 502 21.10 -8.35 8.03
N SER A 503 20.43 -7.19 8.21
CA SER A 503 19.23 -6.87 7.44
C SER A 503 19.55 -6.86 5.94
N THR A 504 18.57 -7.26 5.14
CA THR A 504 18.71 -7.39 3.69
C THR A 504 17.94 -6.28 2.96
N ILE A 505 18.04 -6.31 1.63
CA ILE A 505 17.22 -5.45 0.77
C ILE A 505 15.94 -6.14 0.29
N ASP A 506 15.58 -7.28 0.88
CA ASP A 506 14.32 -7.95 0.55
C ASP A 506 13.13 -7.04 0.83
N VAL A 507 12.10 -7.12 -0.02
CA VAL A 507 10.89 -6.30 0.09
C VAL A 507 10.16 -6.53 1.40
N ASN A 508 10.27 -7.75 1.96
CA ASN A 508 9.70 -8.16 3.23
C ASN A 508 10.64 -7.96 4.44
N ASP A 509 11.89 -7.50 4.24
CA ASP A 509 12.78 -7.17 5.36
C ASP A 509 12.57 -5.72 5.81
N THR A 510 11.89 -5.54 6.95
CA THR A 510 11.60 -4.24 7.55
C THR A 510 12.71 -3.73 8.47
N GLY A 511 13.75 -4.52 8.75
CA GLY A 511 14.72 -4.25 9.81
C GLY A 511 15.55 -2.97 9.60
N ALA A 512 15.80 -2.58 8.35
CA ALA A 512 16.60 -1.40 8.00
C ALA A 512 15.83 -0.37 7.15
N ARG A 513 14.57 -0.11 7.52
CA ARG A 513 13.62 0.70 6.77
C ARG A 513 12.95 1.78 7.62
N ALA A 514 12.87 3.00 7.09
CA ALA A 514 12.00 4.06 7.62
C ALA A 514 11.08 4.56 6.50
N SER A 515 9.78 4.67 6.77
CA SER A 515 8.76 4.94 5.75
C SER A 515 8.14 6.33 5.88
N THR A 516 7.63 6.86 4.78
CA THR A 516 7.01 8.17 4.65
C THR A 516 6.02 8.46 5.78
N GLY A 517 6.12 9.67 6.33
CA GLY A 517 5.32 10.20 7.42
C GLY A 517 5.75 9.72 8.81
N GLN A 518 6.54 8.64 8.92
CA GLN A 518 7.13 8.25 10.21
C GLN A 518 8.12 9.33 10.68
N GLN A 519 8.13 9.55 12.00
CA GLN A 519 8.95 10.58 12.63
C GLN A 519 10.02 9.97 13.51
N PHE A 520 11.24 10.51 13.44
CA PHE A 520 12.37 10.01 14.22
C PHE A 520 13.16 11.15 14.86
N ALA A 521 13.68 10.90 16.06
CA ALA A 521 14.59 11.82 16.73
C ALA A 521 15.98 11.78 16.06
N VAL A 522 16.54 12.95 15.81
CA VAL A 522 17.84 13.10 15.15
C VAL A 522 18.97 12.82 16.14
N ALA A 523 19.80 11.84 15.82
CA ALA A 523 21.01 11.49 16.57
C ALA A 523 22.21 12.33 16.13
N ALA A 524 22.40 12.52 14.81
CA ALA A 524 23.50 13.28 14.22
C ALA A 524 23.20 13.71 12.77
N ARG A 525 24.04 14.59 12.20
CA ARG A 525 24.02 14.96 10.78
C ARG A 525 25.46 14.99 10.26
N LYS A 526 25.71 14.52 9.02
CA LYS A 526 27.03 14.53 8.38
C LYS A 526 26.91 14.69 6.87
N GLY A 527 27.19 15.90 6.37
CA GLY A 527 27.00 16.20 4.93
C GLY A 527 25.56 15.92 4.49
N SER A 528 25.39 15.13 3.43
CA SER A 528 24.09 14.70 2.90
C SER A 528 23.45 13.54 3.67
N TRP A 529 23.82 13.31 4.93
CA TRP A 529 23.34 12.19 5.73
C TRP A 529 22.75 12.66 7.07
N THR A 530 21.63 12.06 7.44
CA THR A 530 21.00 12.23 8.75
C THR A 530 21.05 10.90 9.49
N ALA A 531 21.48 10.93 10.75
CA ALA A 531 21.35 9.80 11.67
C ALA A 531 20.14 9.99 12.57
N ILE A 532 19.39 8.91 12.78
CA ILE A 532 18.25 8.82 13.70
C ILE A 532 18.51 7.76 14.76
N TRP A 533 17.86 7.90 15.91
CA TRP A 533 17.78 6.80 16.89
C TRP A 533 16.79 5.75 16.39
N TYR A 534 17.22 4.49 16.32
CA TYR A 534 16.48 3.41 15.69
C TYR A 534 16.87 2.08 16.34
N LEU A 535 15.93 1.32 16.91
CA LEU A 535 16.18 0.00 17.53
C LEU A 535 17.38 -0.05 18.49
N GLY A 536 17.56 0.95 19.34
CA GLY A 536 18.67 1.00 20.30
C GLY A 536 20.03 1.39 19.71
N GLN A 537 20.10 1.80 18.45
CA GLN A 537 21.34 2.18 17.76
C GLN A 537 21.17 3.46 16.91
N MET A 538 22.26 4.00 16.39
CA MET A 538 22.22 5.05 15.37
C MET A 538 22.04 4.44 13.99
N ALA A 539 21.11 4.99 13.21
CA ALA A 539 20.85 4.57 11.84
C ALA A 539 20.93 5.76 10.88
N TRP A 540 21.74 5.65 9.83
CA TRP A 540 22.01 6.72 8.86
C TRP A 540 21.20 6.52 7.59
N PHE A 541 20.53 7.56 7.11
CA PHE A 541 19.94 7.60 5.77
C PHE A 541 20.43 8.81 4.98
N LYS A 542 20.43 8.67 3.67
CA LYS A 542 20.86 9.70 2.73
C LYS A 542 19.74 10.73 2.58
N ASN A 543 20.02 11.97 2.95
CA ASN A 543 19.10 13.11 2.94
C ASN A 543 19.79 14.35 2.33
N PRO A 544 20.04 14.37 1.01
CA PRO A 544 20.74 15.47 0.37
C PRO A 544 19.84 16.70 0.23
N LEU A 545 20.38 17.90 0.45
CA LEU A 545 19.63 19.17 0.33
C LEU A 545 19.00 19.37 -1.07
N SER A 546 19.62 18.83 -2.12
CA SER A 546 19.11 18.94 -3.50
C SER A 546 17.91 18.04 -3.79
N ARG A 547 17.70 17.00 -2.98
CA ARG A 547 16.59 16.04 -3.10
C ARG A 547 16.33 15.40 -1.74
N PRO A 548 15.71 16.15 -0.81
CA PRO A 548 15.52 15.67 0.55
C PRO A 548 14.67 14.40 0.56
N THR A 549 15.00 13.50 1.49
CA THR A 549 14.24 12.28 1.79
C THR A 549 13.57 12.37 3.15
N ALA A 550 13.76 13.48 3.86
CA ALA A 550 13.08 13.82 5.09
C ALA A 550 12.99 15.34 5.26
N VAL A 551 11.94 15.78 5.96
CA VAL A 551 11.72 17.18 6.34
C VAL A 551 11.91 17.35 7.85
N ASN A 552 12.31 18.54 8.28
CA ASN A 552 12.49 18.83 9.70
C ASN A 552 11.14 18.80 10.42
N ALA A 553 11.12 18.16 11.59
CA ALA A 553 9.96 18.04 12.43
C ALA A 553 10.27 18.47 13.86
N TYR A 554 9.24 18.90 14.59
CA TYR A 554 9.32 19.19 16.01
C TYR A 554 8.17 18.49 16.74
N GLY A 555 8.47 17.97 17.92
CA GLY A 555 7.53 17.28 18.79
C GLY A 555 8.18 16.83 20.09
N SER A 556 7.48 15.95 20.80
CA SER A 556 7.94 15.35 22.05
C SER A 556 8.76 14.10 21.80
N VAL A 557 9.81 13.92 22.59
CA VAL A 557 10.61 12.69 22.64
C VAL A 557 10.66 12.15 24.06
N VAL A 558 10.79 10.83 24.18
CA VAL A 558 11.12 10.18 25.45
C VAL A 558 12.60 9.85 25.53
N THR A 559 13.17 9.96 26.73
CA THR A 559 14.54 9.53 27.07
C THR A 559 14.51 8.75 28.38
N PRO A 560 15.48 7.86 28.67
CA PRO A 560 15.57 7.23 29.99
C PRO A 560 15.65 8.28 31.09
N LYS A 561 15.11 7.98 32.27
CA LYS A 561 15.34 8.81 33.46
C LYS A 561 16.81 8.76 33.89
N ASP A 562 17.25 9.83 34.55
CA ASP A 562 18.59 9.91 35.11
C ASP A 562 18.89 8.71 36.02
N GLY A 563 20.07 8.13 35.87
CA GLY A 563 20.49 6.92 36.59
C GLY A 563 20.08 5.59 35.95
N LEU A 564 19.23 5.58 34.92
CA LEU A 564 18.90 4.37 34.16
C LEU A 564 19.80 4.23 32.93
N ALA A 565 20.55 3.12 32.86
CA ALA A 565 21.39 2.80 31.70
C ALA A 565 20.57 2.34 30.49
N GLU A 566 19.47 1.63 30.75
CA GLU A 566 18.56 1.10 29.73
C GLU A 566 17.12 1.05 30.26
N VAL A 567 16.15 1.17 29.35
CA VAL A 567 14.72 1.01 29.61
C VAL A 567 14.17 -0.13 28.75
N PRO A 568 13.40 -1.08 29.34
CA PRO A 568 12.71 -2.13 28.59
C PRO A 568 11.68 -1.56 27.60
N VAL A 569 11.61 -2.17 26.42
CA VAL A 569 10.64 -1.83 25.37
C VAL A 569 9.65 -2.98 25.22
N PHE A 570 8.37 -2.68 25.06
CA PHE A 570 7.29 -3.66 25.00
C PHE A 570 6.49 -3.53 23.71
N GLY A 571 5.97 -4.66 23.21
CA GLY A 571 5.04 -4.66 22.07
C GLY A 571 3.57 -4.45 22.44
N ARG A 572 3.28 -4.35 23.75
CA ARG A 572 1.93 -4.19 24.32
C ARG A 572 2.02 -3.31 25.56
N ALA A 573 0.95 -2.59 25.89
CA ALA A 573 0.84 -1.79 27.10
C ALA A 573 -0.18 -2.41 28.08
N TYR A 574 0.12 -3.64 28.54
CA TYR A 574 -0.78 -4.38 29.42
C TYR A 574 -0.69 -3.95 30.90
N PRO A 575 -1.76 -4.16 31.69
CA PRO A 575 -1.82 -3.85 33.11
C PRO A 575 -0.82 -4.62 33.96
N GLU A 576 -0.45 -4.05 35.09
CA GLU A 576 0.24 -4.74 36.17
C GLU A 576 -0.63 -5.88 36.75
N LYS A 577 0.01 -6.87 37.39
CA LYS A 577 -0.63 -8.07 37.93
C LYS A 577 -1.81 -7.73 38.85
N GLU A 578 -1.67 -6.68 39.65
CA GLU A 578 -2.62 -6.26 40.67
C GLU A 578 -3.94 -5.73 40.09
N ALA A 579 -3.97 -5.39 38.80
CA ALA A 579 -5.18 -4.94 38.11
C ALA A 579 -6.13 -6.08 37.75
N TYR A 580 -5.63 -7.32 37.64
CA TYR A 580 -6.41 -8.46 37.18
C TYR A 580 -7.37 -8.95 38.27
N PRO A 581 -8.69 -9.03 38.00
CA PRO A 581 -9.65 -9.55 38.98
C PRO A 581 -9.47 -11.06 39.20
N ALA A 582 -9.98 -11.55 40.33
CA ALA A 582 -9.97 -12.97 40.64
C ALA A 582 -10.61 -13.79 39.50
N GLY A 583 -9.95 -14.90 39.13
CA GLY A 583 -10.39 -15.79 38.05
C GLY A 583 -9.97 -15.37 36.64
N VAL A 584 -9.34 -14.21 36.45
CA VAL A 584 -8.73 -13.82 35.16
C VAL A 584 -7.22 -14.05 35.21
N PRO A 585 -6.65 -14.93 34.37
CA PRO A 585 -5.21 -15.13 34.27
C PRO A 585 -4.47 -13.85 33.90
N VAL A 586 -3.47 -13.51 34.70
CA VAL A 586 -2.57 -12.38 34.47
C VAL A 586 -1.82 -12.59 33.17
N GLN A 587 -1.83 -11.59 32.30
CA GLN A 587 -1.05 -11.64 31.07
C GLN A 587 0.37 -11.14 31.33
N ALA A 588 1.34 -12.05 31.21
CA ALA A 588 2.74 -11.69 31.38
C ALA A 588 3.20 -10.73 30.28
N LEU A 589 3.77 -9.60 30.69
CA LEU A 589 4.39 -8.64 29.79
C LEU A 589 5.87 -8.98 29.61
N ALA A 590 6.23 -9.42 28.40
CA ALA A 590 7.60 -9.74 28.04
C ALA A 590 8.27 -8.54 27.33
N PRO A 591 9.44 -8.07 27.78
CA PRO A 591 10.19 -7.08 27.03
C PRO A 591 10.67 -7.65 25.70
N LEU A 592 10.64 -6.81 24.67
CA LEU A 592 11.25 -7.08 23.37
C LEU A 592 12.79 -7.14 23.52
N PRO A 593 13.52 -7.75 22.57
CA PRO A 593 14.98 -7.84 22.65
C PRO A 593 15.68 -6.48 22.47
N TYR A 594 14.91 -5.41 22.27
CA TYR A 594 15.43 -4.06 22.12
C TYR A 594 15.45 -3.29 23.44
N LYS A 595 16.35 -2.31 23.52
CA LYS A 595 16.55 -1.46 24.68
C LYS A 595 16.60 0.00 24.28
N LEU A 596 15.94 0.85 25.07
CA LEU A 596 16.09 2.30 24.97
C LEU A 596 17.25 2.70 25.89
N LEU A 597 18.41 3.03 25.32
CA LEU A 597 19.65 3.24 26.07
C LEU A 597 19.82 4.69 26.54
N ALA A 598 20.59 4.90 27.61
CA ALA A 598 21.00 6.21 28.09
C ALA A 598 21.61 7.06 26.96
N GLY A 599 21.21 8.34 26.90
CA GLY A 599 21.63 9.28 25.84
C GLY A 599 20.84 9.18 24.53
N GLN A 600 19.93 8.21 24.39
CA GLN A 600 19.04 8.10 23.23
C GLN A 600 17.73 8.85 23.44
N ALA A 601 17.03 9.14 22.34
CA ALA A 601 15.71 9.75 22.34
C ALA A 601 14.83 9.12 21.26
N TYR A 602 13.54 8.92 21.54
CA TYR A 602 12.58 8.36 20.58
C TYR A 602 11.33 9.22 20.53
N VAL A 603 10.74 9.37 19.35
CA VAL A 603 9.53 10.18 19.14
C VAL A 603 8.39 9.57 19.93
N MET A 604 7.72 10.40 20.72
CA MET A 604 6.55 10.02 21.48
C MET A 604 5.30 10.17 20.60
N GLY A 605 4.50 9.10 20.51
CA GLY A 605 3.13 9.15 20.00
C GLY A 605 2.18 9.57 21.12
N GLN A 606 1.28 8.67 21.50
CA GLN A 606 0.29 8.90 22.54
C GLN A 606 0.73 8.42 23.93
N ARG A 607 0.10 9.01 24.96
CA ARG A 607 0.18 8.56 26.35
C ARG A 607 -1.03 7.66 26.63
N LEU A 608 -0.76 6.43 27.02
CA LEU A 608 -1.75 5.37 27.16
C LEU A 608 -1.82 4.89 28.60
N ARG A 609 -3.02 4.62 29.09
CA ARG A 609 -3.20 3.85 30.32
C ARG A 609 -3.11 2.36 29.99
N SER A 610 -2.55 1.59 30.92
CA SER A 610 -2.43 0.15 30.76
C SER A 610 -3.80 -0.52 30.68
N GLU A 611 -3.99 -1.36 29.66
CA GLU A 611 -5.30 -1.96 29.38
C GLU A 611 -5.19 -3.30 28.67
N TYR A 612 -6.11 -4.22 28.96
CA TYR A 612 -6.23 -5.51 28.31
C TYR A 612 -7.69 -5.96 28.27
N LEU A 613 -8.17 -6.37 27.09
CA LEU A 613 -9.47 -7.01 26.91
C LEU A 613 -9.34 -8.52 27.09
N TRP A 614 -9.95 -9.04 28.14
CA TRP A 614 -10.23 -10.45 28.30
C TRP A 614 -11.56 -10.77 27.61
N ALA A 615 -11.51 -11.16 26.35
CA ALA A 615 -12.64 -11.69 25.59
C ALA A 615 -12.31 -13.15 25.25
N LYS A 616 -12.99 -14.13 25.84
CA LYS A 616 -12.57 -15.54 25.76
C LYS A 616 -13.73 -16.50 25.59
N THR A 617 -14.92 -15.94 25.62
CA THR A 617 -16.20 -16.63 25.65
C THR A 617 -16.97 -16.18 24.43
N PHE A 618 -17.81 -17.06 23.90
CA PHE A 618 -18.75 -16.67 22.84
C PHE A 618 -19.76 -15.63 23.33
N ASP A 619 -20.04 -15.62 24.64
CA ASP A 619 -20.94 -14.64 25.24
C ASP A 619 -20.15 -13.41 25.70
N PRO A 620 -20.51 -12.18 25.25
CA PRO A 620 -19.86 -10.95 25.69
C PRO A 620 -20.06 -10.65 27.19
N GLU A 621 -21.02 -11.25 27.89
CA GLU A 621 -21.17 -11.08 29.36
C GLU A 621 -19.92 -11.55 30.13
N GLY A 622 -19.15 -12.49 29.57
CA GLY A 622 -17.89 -12.95 30.12
C GLY A 622 -16.70 -12.02 29.86
N HIS A 623 -16.86 -11.02 28.98
CA HIS A 623 -15.79 -10.14 28.57
C HIS A 623 -15.47 -9.11 29.65
N LYS A 624 -14.18 -8.83 29.85
CA LYS A 624 -13.72 -7.87 30.86
C LYS A 624 -12.64 -6.99 30.27
N VAL A 625 -12.77 -5.68 30.49
CA VAL A 625 -11.68 -4.73 30.24
C VAL A 625 -10.93 -4.54 31.55
N ILE A 626 -9.67 -4.97 31.58
CA ILE A 626 -8.78 -4.82 32.74
C ILE A 626 -7.99 -3.54 32.52
N GLN A 627 -8.16 -2.57 33.40
CA GLN A 627 -7.39 -1.31 33.41
C GLN A 627 -6.46 -1.25 34.61
N GLY A 628 -5.18 -1.02 34.38
CA GLY A 628 -4.19 -0.88 35.44
C GLY A 628 -3.91 0.57 35.82
N LYS A 629 -2.90 0.78 36.65
CA LYS A 629 -2.38 2.10 37.06
C LYS A 629 -1.14 2.48 36.26
N ASP A 630 -0.46 1.51 35.68
CA ASP A 630 0.69 1.77 34.81
C ASP A 630 0.28 2.66 33.63
N VAL A 631 1.19 3.60 33.30
CA VAL A 631 1.07 4.49 32.15
C VAL A 631 2.20 4.17 31.20
N TYR A 632 1.89 4.10 29.92
CA TYR A 632 2.83 3.86 28.84
C TYR A 632 2.89 5.06 27.90
N TYR A 633 4.05 5.23 27.26
CA TYR A 633 4.18 6.05 26.07
C TYR A 633 4.36 5.14 24.86
N GLU A 634 3.55 5.37 23.84
CA GLU A 634 3.83 4.86 22.51
C GLU A 634 5.03 5.61 21.92
N ILE A 635 5.93 4.89 21.27
CA ILE A 635 7.12 5.44 20.65
C ILE A 635 7.34 4.87 19.24
N GLN A 636 7.83 5.71 18.32
CA GLN A 636 8.40 5.21 17.07
C GLN A 636 9.73 4.53 17.39
N PHE A 637 9.80 3.20 17.27
CA PHE A 637 10.97 2.44 17.70
C PHE A 637 11.37 1.41 16.65
N GLY A 638 12.22 1.85 15.71
CA GLY A 638 12.50 1.08 14.50
C GLY A 638 11.45 1.36 13.42
N HIS A 639 11.16 0.35 12.60
CA HIS A 639 10.09 0.43 11.60
C HIS A 639 8.69 0.35 12.22
N ARG A 640 8.57 -0.25 13.40
CA ARG A 640 7.32 -0.47 14.14
C ARG A 640 7.14 0.55 15.27
N VAL A 641 5.91 0.71 15.75
CA VAL A 641 5.66 1.38 17.04
C VAL A 641 5.98 0.44 18.20
N ALA A 642 6.23 0.97 19.39
CA ALA A 642 6.43 0.18 20.60
C ALA A 642 6.00 0.97 21.84
N PHE A 643 6.06 0.36 23.03
CA PHE A 643 5.62 0.97 24.28
C PHE A 643 6.72 0.93 25.34
N VAL A 644 6.85 2.02 26.11
CA VAL A 644 7.73 2.10 27.28
C VAL A 644 6.94 2.61 28.48
N LYS A 645 7.27 2.17 29.69
CA LYS A 645 6.61 2.65 30.91
C LYS A 645 6.99 4.10 31.18
N ALA A 646 6.00 4.96 31.43
CA ALA A 646 6.22 6.35 31.81
C ALA A 646 6.98 6.50 33.13
N SER A 647 7.01 5.47 33.98
CA SER A 647 7.82 5.43 35.20
C SER A 647 9.32 5.44 34.93
N ASP A 648 9.76 5.04 33.73
CA ASP A 648 11.17 4.76 33.43
C ASP A 648 11.78 5.81 32.48
N VAL A 649 10.94 6.70 31.94
CA VAL A 649 11.36 7.72 30.97
C VAL A 649 10.91 9.12 31.38
N THR A 650 11.58 10.12 30.81
CA THR A 650 11.20 11.53 30.87
C THR A 650 10.77 11.98 29.48
N VAL A 651 9.70 12.76 29.40
CA VAL A 651 9.25 13.43 28.17
C VAL A 651 9.89 14.80 28.09
N ARG A 652 10.43 15.15 26.93
CA ARG A 652 10.97 16.50 26.69
C ARG A 652 10.73 16.92 25.23
N PRO A 653 10.81 18.23 24.94
CA PRO A 653 10.92 18.71 23.57
C PRO A 653 12.08 18.04 22.82
N SER A 654 11.89 17.80 21.54
CA SER A 654 12.92 17.24 20.65
C SER A 654 14.10 18.17 20.43
N ASN A 655 13.89 19.48 20.46
CA ASN A 655 14.98 20.45 20.39
C ASN A 655 15.93 20.26 21.57
N ARG A 656 17.23 20.37 21.30
CA ARG A 656 18.27 20.31 22.33
C ARG A 656 18.50 21.67 22.92
#